data_AF-A0A2S5CFK7-F1
#
_entry.id   AF-A0A2S5CFK7-F1
#
_cell.length_a   1.000
_cell.length_b   1.000
_cell.length_c   1.000
_cell.angle_alpha   90.00
_cell.angle_beta   90.00
_cell.angle_gamma   90.00
#
_symmetry.space_group_name_H-M   'P 1'
#
loop_
_entity.id
_entity.type
_entity.pdbx_description
1 polymer ?
#
loop_
_entity_poly.entity_id
_entity_poly.type
_entity_poly.pdbx_seq_one_letter_code
_entity_poly.pdbx_strand_id
1 'polypeptide(L)'
;MIKPAEAFKNWAGGFTDLNAAMGFAANGGIPVTAVTSAGKISKVRMEHIWVEAALDFIPSRGAKNKAADSWVEMDPSYKQYTYKKGLDAVAISGLDPNQLAQSFTASGTVNDAEGWATGFDPTILQNAQSQAQQKLQAYIQANLSNPTVGDIIGGRSIIAENYPILMGGLSVPVVLTGAHYDKLPASLQQQISYSFAQDIQGAMLNPTTLPFAQANNQKLTLSFRPATDADSQALQSLLPQGDLTSLSQLPQSIPSYLISVVPELKLNGQTLKTGSPLRLGEELPLTTAVSFAGRGQTLAPRTYYAVAGSYLAVNAYAGSVSPQTLKATQAQLQHTQSVLQSADTSQIAALNREDLLGDLFHAGGLGYYAQLTALSRLMGLQNGAHYTLAAGTGTFGYEPNVSYFFGFPRSIKPGGIALDIPLVSVTASDDGDAAHKKQYTLQTGILSSALESAVPEQLFTNAQNPGEAISAVKALQKASAAGQRIYHITPATLANIHHDADTMADIRNALNAGKEVITHTDNVSVPGWTGAGYIITDADTGAGAGAYKIAGGGNGGFITFLDDNAGIIGLLAAMIGVIPITAGLLPFLVPLLSFVIAASLFTVGLMLFIESLDGGSCDQGALLTYISLVLASVVLGVFFGSLGVVAWVLWFTGFLADGAIRSVFSNPAICRR
;
A
#
# COMPACT_ATOMS: atom_id res chain seq x y z
N MET A 1 -16.40 -24.57 13.85
CA MET A 1 -17.79 -24.06 14.05
C MET A 1 -18.66 -24.41 12.85
N ILE A 2 -20.00 -24.36 13.00
CA ILE A 2 -20.95 -24.48 11.87
C ILE A 2 -21.94 -23.31 11.84
N LYS A 3 -22.18 -22.76 10.65
CA LYS A 3 -23.01 -21.56 10.42
C LYS A 3 -24.11 -21.83 9.41
N PRO A 4 -25.32 -21.29 9.58
CA PRO A 4 -26.29 -21.17 8.49
C PRO A 4 -25.68 -20.40 7.31
N ALA A 5 -26.04 -20.77 6.08
CA ALA A 5 -25.52 -20.15 4.86
C ALA A 5 -25.64 -18.62 4.85
N GLU A 6 -26.82 -18.07 5.17
CA GLU A 6 -27.04 -16.61 5.19
C GLU A 6 -26.21 -15.89 6.25
N ALA A 7 -26.07 -16.48 7.44
CA ALA A 7 -25.24 -15.90 8.51
C ALA A 7 -23.75 -15.88 8.14
N PHE A 8 -23.29 -16.90 7.39
CA PHE A 8 -21.93 -16.95 6.87
C PHE A 8 -21.71 -15.89 5.79
N LYS A 9 -22.62 -15.76 4.80
CA LYS A 9 -22.53 -14.68 3.78
C LYS A 9 -22.50 -13.30 4.41
N ASN A 10 -23.37 -13.06 5.40
CA ASN A 10 -23.42 -11.80 6.15
C ASN A 10 -22.10 -11.52 6.87
N TRP A 11 -21.56 -12.49 7.59
CA TRP A 11 -20.30 -12.32 8.31
C TRP A 11 -19.11 -12.09 7.37
N ALA A 12 -19.05 -12.84 6.26
CA ALA A 12 -17.93 -12.83 5.33
C ALA A 12 -17.81 -11.52 4.54
N GLY A 13 -18.86 -10.73 4.43
CA GLY A 13 -18.83 -9.51 3.61
C GLY A 13 -20.17 -8.98 3.15
N GLY A 14 -21.25 -9.77 3.24
CA GLY A 14 -22.56 -9.40 2.69
C GLY A 14 -22.81 -9.98 1.30
N PHE A 15 -22.05 -11.01 0.91
CA PHE A 15 -22.14 -11.69 -0.38
C PHE A 15 -23.57 -12.11 -0.74
N THR A 16 -23.90 -12.02 -2.02
CA THR A 16 -25.16 -12.57 -2.56
C THR A 16 -25.03 -14.05 -2.87
N ASP A 17 -23.86 -14.49 -3.36
CA ASP A 17 -23.52 -15.88 -3.63
C ASP A 17 -22.72 -16.53 -2.48
N LEU A 18 -23.08 -17.77 -2.12
CA LEU A 18 -22.44 -18.49 -1.01
C LEU A 18 -21.06 -19.05 -1.39
N ASN A 19 -20.86 -19.47 -2.64
CA ASN A 19 -19.58 -20.01 -3.08
C ASN A 19 -18.53 -18.90 -3.16
N ALA A 20 -18.92 -17.70 -3.60
CA ALA A 20 -18.09 -16.51 -3.55
C ALA A 20 -17.63 -16.20 -2.13
N ALA A 21 -18.55 -16.21 -1.15
CA ALA A 21 -18.22 -15.99 0.26
C ALA A 21 -17.25 -17.06 0.80
N MET A 22 -17.51 -18.34 0.50
CA MET A 22 -16.64 -19.45 0.93
C MET A 22 -15.26 -19.36 0.27
N GLY A 23 -15.21 -19.04 -1.02
CA GLY A 23 -13.97 -18.85 -1.77
C GLY A 23 -13.17 -17.68 -1.23
N PHE A 24 -13.80 -16.56 -0.91
CA PHE A 24 -13.14 -15.41 -0.30
C PHE A 24 -12.52 -15.75 1.06
N ALA A 25 -13.27 -16.42 1.95
CA ALA A 25 -12.76 -16.88 3.24
C ALA A 25 -11.60 -17.88 3.08
N ALA A 26 -11.74 -18.87 2.18
CA ALA A 26 -10.71 -19.87 1.91
C ALA A 26 -9.41 -19.24 1.36
N ASN A 27 -9.54 -18.32 0.41
CA ASN A 27 -8.40 -17.58 -0.14
C ASN A 27 -7.74 -16.71 0.93
N GLY A 28 -8.53 -16.11 1.82
CA GLY A 28 -8.08 -15.43 3.04
C GLY A 28 -7.40 -16.33 4.08
N GLY A 29 -7.39 -17.64 3.89
CA GLY A 29 -6.72 -18.60 4.75
C GLY A 29 -7.60 -19.21 5.84
N ILE A 30 -8.92 -19.10 5.71
CA ILE A 30 -9.89 -19.72 6.63
C ILE A 30 -10.41 -21.01 6.00
N PRO A 31 -10.07 -22.20 6.53
CA PRO A 31 -10.62 -23.46 6.05
C PRO A 31 -12.13 -23.51 6.21
N VAL A 32 -12.84 -23.73 5.09
CA VAL A 32 -14.30 -23.83 5.04
C VAL A 32 -14.75 -25.07 4.28
N THR A 33 -15.90 -25.62 4.64
CA THR A 33 -16.50 -26.79 3.99
C THR A 33 -18.01 -26.64 3.93
N ALA A 34 -18.58 -26.84 2.74
CA ALA A 34 -20.02 -26.83 2.52
C ALA A 34 -20.72 -28.00 3.23
N VAL A 35 -21.93 -27.76 3.75
CA VAL A 35 -22.82 -28.79 4.30
C VAL A 35 -24.12 -28.79 3.50
N THR A 36 -24.29 -29.83 2.69
CA THR A 36 -25.43 -29.98 1.80
C THR A 36 -26.58 -30.70 2.48
N SER A 37 -27.79 -30.17 2.35
CA SER A 37 -29.05 -30.81 2.75
C SER A 37 -30.05 -30.63 1.62
N ALA A 38 -30.75 -31.71 1.23
CA ALA A 38 -31.70 -31.71 0.13
C ALA A 38 -31.15 -31.08 -1.18
N GLY A 39 -29.88 -31.36 -1.51
CA GLY A 39 -29.23 -30.85 -2.72
C GLY A 39 -28.82 -29.37 -2.69
N LYS A 40 -29.00 -28.65 -1.57
CA LYS A 40 -28.58 -27.26 -1.39
C LYS A 40 -27.59 -27.11 -0.25
N ILE A 41 -26.63 -26.20 -0.38
CA ILE A 41 -25.73 -25.87 0.72
C ILE A 41 -26.54 -25.10 1.77
N SER A 42 -26.76 -25.72 2.93
CA SER A 42 -27.60 -25.17 4.00
C SER A 42 -26.76 -24.51 5.10
N LYS A 43 -25.53 -25.00 5.29
CA LYS A 43 -24.61 -24.55 6.32
C LYS A 43 -23.17 -24.58 5.80
N VAL A 44 -22.31 -23.83 6.46
CA VAL A 44 -20.85 -23.82 6.23
C VAL A 44 -20.18 -24.23 7.53
N ARG A 45 -19.30 -25.24 7.45
CA ARG A 45 -18.35 -25.56 8.52
C ARG A 45 -17.08 -24.73 8.29
N MET A 46 -16.55 -24.15 9.36
CA MET A 46 -15.32 -23.37 9.31
C MET A 46 -14.43 -23.69 10.50
N GLU A 47 -13.12 -23.62 10.27
CA GLU A 47 -12.15 -23.52 11.36
C GLU A 47 -12.12 -22.09 11.88
N HIS A 48 -12.05 -21.95 13.21
CA HIS A 48 -12.10 -20.65 13.88
C HIS A 48 -11.39 -20.72 15.21
N ILE A 49 -10.68 -19.65 15.56
CA ILE A 49 -10.03 -19.49 16.86
C ILE A 49 -10.87 -18.52 17.68
N TRP A 50 -11.19 -18.90 18.91
CA TRP A 50 -11.80 -18.03 19.91
C TRP A 50 -10.91 -17.97 21.14
N VAL A 51 -11.25 -17.11 22.10
CA VAL A 51 -10.52 -16.97 23.35
C VAL A 51 -11.37 -17.43 24.52
N GLU A 52 -10.73 -17.90 25.58
CA GLU A 52 -11.36 -18.21 26.86
C GLU A 52 -10.76 -17.30 27.92
N ALA A 53 -11.60 -16.73 28.79
CA ALA A 53 -11.16 -15.87 29.88
C ALA A 53 -11.52 -16.48 31.24
N ALA A 54 -10.56 -16.47 32.17
CA ALA A 54 -10.80 -16.85 33.56
C ALA A 54 -11.50 -15.70 34.29
N LEU A 55 -12.74 -15.92 34.73
CA LEU A 55 -13.61 -14.90 35.32
C LEU A 55 -14.34 -15.41 36.57
N ASP A 56 -14.68 -14.49 37.48
CA ASP A 56 -15.65 -14.71 38.56
C ASP A 56 -17.06 -14.69 37.93
N PHE A 57 -17.48 -15.87 37.46
CA PHE A 57 -18.67 -16.01 36.65
C PHE A 57 -19.88 -16.47 37.47
N ILE A 58 -19.72 -17.18 38.58
CA ILE A 58 -20.85 -17.71 39.35
C ILE A 58 -20.98 -16.97 40.68
N PRO A 59 -22.19 -16.49 41.05
CA PRO A 59 -23.45 -16.49 40.31
C PRO A 59 -23.64 -15.23 39.44
N SER A 60 -22.69 -14.29 39.50
CA SER A 60 -22.89 -12.91 39.02
C SER A 60 -22.75 -12.74 37.50
N ARG A 61 -22.28 -13.78 36.79
CA ARG A 61 -21.95 -13.79 35.37
C ARG A 61 -20.99 -12.68 34.97
N GLY A 62 -19.92 -12.53 35.75
CA GLY A 62 -18.89 -11.51 35.54
C GLY A 62 -19.27 -10.11 36.03
N ALA A 63 -20.49 -9.87 36.51
CA ALA A 63 -20.91 -8.55 36.99
C ALA A 63 -20.17 -8.12 38.27
N LYS A 64 -19.70 -9.08 39.08
CA LYS A 64 -18.80 -8.87 40.20
C LYS A 64 -17.55 -9.71 39.99
N ASN A 65 -16.44 -9.09 39.60
CA ASN A 65 -15.19 -9.78 39.35
C ASN A 65 -14.24 -9.69 40.54
N LYS A 66 -14.16 -10.74 41.38
CA LYS A 66 -13.25 -10.79 42.54
C LYS A 66 -12.22 -11.91 42.42
N ALA A 67 -12.67 -13.14 42.20
CA ALA A 67 -11.83 -14.31 42.09
C ALA A 67 -12.37 -15.23 40.99
N ALA A 68 -11.51 -15.59 40.03
CA ALA A 68 -11.94 -16.41 38.91
C ALA A 68 -12.40 -17.79 39.39
N ASP A 69 -13.60 -18.20 38.96
CA ASP A 69 -14.20 -19.49 39.27
C ASP A 69 -14.52 -20.32 38.01
N SER A 70 -14.47 -19.70 36.83
CA SER A 70 -14.87 -20.30 35.56
C SER A 70 -14.01 -19.80 34.40
N TRP A 71 -13.80 -20.66 33.41
CA TRP A 71 -13.35 -20.26 32.08
C TRP A 71 -14.57 -20.00 31.20
N VAL A 72 -14.63 -18.81 30.59
CA VAL A 72 -15.75 -18.39 29.75
C VAL A 72 -15.27 -18.17 28.33
N GLU A 73 -15.88 -18.89 27.39
CA GLU A 73 -15.62 -18.75 25.96
C GLU A 73 -16.13 -17.39 25.43
N MET A 74 -15.31 -16.72 24.63
CA MET A 74 -15.63 -15.45 23.99
C MET A 74 -15.11 -15.43 22.56
N ASP A 75 -15.94 -14.98 21.63
CA ASP A 75 -15.56 -14.75 20.24
C ASP A 75 -15.90 -13.31 19.83
N PRO A 76 -14.98 -12.35 20.04
CA PRO A 76 -15.22 -10.96 19.65
C PRO A 76 -15.14 -10.73 18.13
N SER A 77 -14.68 -11.73 17.37
CA SER A 77 -14.43 -11.60 15.93
C SER A 77 -15.69 -11.87 15.10
N TYR A 78 -16.61 -12.69 15.61
CA TYR A 78 -17.86 -12.99 14.94
C TYR A 78 -18.91 -11.92 15.21
N LYS A 79 -19.38 -11.30 14.13
CA LYS A 79 -20.40 -10.24 14.14
C LYS A 79 -21.39 -10.48 13.00
N GLN A 80 -22.63 -10.09 13.21
CA GLN A 80 -23.60 -9.93 12.12
C GLN A 80 -23.79 -8.44 11.86
N TYR A 81 -24.10 -8.11 10.62
CA TYR A 81 -24.12 -6.74 10.14
C TYR A 81 -25.42 -6.41 9.43
N THR A 82 -25.88 -5.18 9.62
CA THR A 82 -26.78 -4.52 8.68
C THR A 82 -25.94 -3.82 7.64
N TYR A 83 -26.14 -4.17 6.38
CA TYR A 83 -25.48 -3.53 5.25
C TYR A 83 -26.29 -2.33 4.78
N LYS A 84 -25.63 -1.18 4.65
CA LYS A 84 -26.22 0.04 4.12
C LYS A 84 -25.72 0.23 2.69
N LYS A 85 -26.66 0.43 1.77
CA LYS A 85 -26.35 0.87 0.40
C LYS A 85 -26.17 2.39 0.41
N GLY A 86 -25.10 2.87 -0.22
CA GLY A 86 -24.86 4.30 -0.41
C GLY A 86 -25.77 4.94 -1.45
N LEU A 87 -25.60 6.23 -1.63
CA LEU A 87 -26.24 7.00 -2.70
C LEU A 87 -25.74 6.53 -4.07
N ASP A 88 -26.67 6.37 -5.00
CA ASP A 88 -26.35 6.06 -6.39
C ASP A 88 -25.88 7.34 -7.09
N ALA A 89 -24.56 7.58 -7.08
CA ALA A 89 -23.99 8.81 -7.64
C ALA A 89 -24.21 8.92 -9.16
N VAL A 90 -24.31 7.80 -9.89
CA VAL A 90 -24.60 7.81 -11.34
C VAL A 90 -26.03 8.27 -11.57
N ALA A 91 -26.99 7.65 -10.88
CA ALA A 91 -28.39 8.02 -11.00
C ALA A 91 -28.64 9.48 -10.57
N ILE A 92 -28.02 9.93 -9.47
CA ILE A 92 -28.17 11.30 -8.96
C ILE A 92 -27.50 12.32 -9.88
N SER A 93 -26.31 12.01 -10.41
CA SER A 93 -25.62 12.90 -11.35
C SER A 93 -26.29 12.93 -12.73
N GLY A 94 -27.14 11.95 -13.06
CA GLY A 94 -27.72 11.80 -14.39
C GLY A 94 -26.66 11.60 -15.47
N LEU A 95 -25.48 11.10 -15.11
CA LEU A 95 -24.47 10.68 -16.06
C LEU A 95 -24.93 9.38 -16.73
N ASP A 96 -24.74 9.29 -18.04
CA ASP A 96 -24.87 8.05 -18.78
C ASP A 96 -23.46 7.41 -18.90
N PRO A 97 -23.21 6.28 -18.21
CA PRO A 97 -21.93 5.57 -18.27
C PRO A 97 -21.51 5.18 -19.68
N ASN A 98 -22.47 4.74 -20.50
CA ASN A 98 -22.19 4.27 -21.85
C ASN A 98 -21.83 5.45 -22.76
N GLN A 99 -22.56 6.55 -22.62
CA GLN A 99 -22.24 7.76 -23.36
C GLN A 99 -20.89 8.33 -22.95
N LEU A 100 -20.57 8.36 -21.65
CA LEU A 100 -19.28 8.83 -21.14
C LEU A 100 -18.12 7.99 -21.69
N ALA A 101 -18.26 6.67 -21.66
CA ALA A 101 -17.30 5.74 -22.24
C ALA A 101 -17.14 5.95 -23.76
N GLN A 102 -18.25 6.10 -24.49
CA GLN A 102 -18.20 6.36 -25.93
C GLN A 102 -17.52 7.70 -26.25
N SER A 103 -17.85 8.77 -25.52
CA SER A 103 -17.21 10.07 -25.68
C SER A 103 -15.71 10.01 -25.41
N PHE A 104 -15.30 9.32 -24.33
CA PHE A 104 -13.89 9.13 -24.03
C PHE A 104 -13.18 8.33 -25.13
N THR A 105 -13.76 7.22 -25.58
CA THR A 105 -13.16 6.39 -26.65
C THR A 105 -13.03 7.14 -27.96
N ALA A 106 -14.08 7.87 -28.35
CA ALA A 106 -14.12 8.64 -29.57
C ALA A 106 -13.13 9.82 -29.58
N SER A 107 -12.61 10.22 -28.41
CA SER A 107 -11.56 11.25 -28.34
C SER A 107 -10.20 10.76 -28.81
N GLY A 108 -9.95 9.45 -28.80
CA GLY A 108 -8.68 8.83 -29.19
C GLY A 108 -8.79 7.95 -30.43
N THR A 109 -7.65 7.37 -30.82
CA THR A 109 -7.54 6.35 -31.86
C THR A 109 -7.35 4.99 -31.21
N VAL A 110 -8.17 4.02 -31.62
CA VAL A 110 -8.07 2.61 -31.23
C VAL A 110 -7.80 1.77 -32.48
N ASN A 111 -6.83 0.86 -32.39
CA ASN A 111 -6.55 -0.13 -33.42
C ASN A 111 -6.60 -1.53 -32.78
N ASP A 112 -7.75 -2.19 -32.87
CA ASP A 112 -7.96 -3.54 -32.33
C ASP A 112 -7.10 -4.60 -33.05
N ALA A 113 -6.86 -4.44 -34.35
CA ALA A 113 -6.12 -5.40 -35.15
C ALA A 113 -4.63 -5.47 -34.75
N GLU A 114 -4.05 -4.33 -34.40
CA GLU A 114 -2.66 -4.21 -33.94
C GLU A 114 -2.56 -4.05 -32.41
N GLY A 115 -3.68 -4.13 -31.69
CA GLY A 115 -3.73 -4.12 -30.23
C GLY A 115 -3.19 -2.84 -29.57
N TRP A 116 -3.40 -1.66 -30.14
CA TRP A 116 -2.93 -0.39 -29.55
C TRP A 116 -3.97 0.72 -29.53
N ALA A 117 -3.77 1.70 -28.64
CA ALA A 117 -4.54 2.93 -28.61
C ALA A 117 -3.71 4.16 -28.22
N THR A 118 -4.18 5.35 -28.60
CA THR A 118 -3.50 6.64 -28.31
C THR A 118 -4.44 7.85 -28.44
N GLY A 119 -4.01 8.99 -27.92
CA GLY A 119 -4.64 10.30 -28.19
C GLY A 119 -5.94 10.58 -27.43
N PHE A 120 -6.23 9.83 -26.36
CA PHE A 120 -7.43 10.06 -25.55
C PHE A 120 -7.38 11.40 -24.80
N ASP A 121 -8.52 12.08 -24.73
CA ASP A 121 -8.71 13.33 -23.99
C ASP A 121 -9.13 13.06 -22.53
N PRO A 122 -8.24 13.26 -21.53
CA PRO A 122 -8.56 13.03 -20.13
C PRO A 122 -9.57 14.05 -19.58
N THR A 123 -9.75 15.21 -20.22
CA THR A 123 -10.64 16.27 -19.72
C THR A 123 -12.11 15.87 -19.76
N ILE A 124 -12.50 14.96 -20.66
CA ILE A 124 -13.85 14.38 -20.72
C ILE A 124 -14.23 13.75 -19.38
N LEU A 125 -13.31 13.01 -18.80
CA LEU A 125 -13.51 12.29 -17.55
C LEU A 125 -13.47 13.23 -16.34
N GLN A 126 -12.54 14.19 -16.34
CA GLN A 126 -12.46 15.24 -15.31
C GLN A 126 -13.73 16.10 -15.25
N ASN A 127 -14.29 16.44 -16.40
CA ASN A 127 -15.54 17.21 -16.49
C ASN A 127 -16.73 16.41 -15.95
N ALA A 128 -16.84 15.12 -16.31
CA ALA A 128 -17.88 14.25 -15.78
C ALA A 128 -17.79 14.10 -14.25
N GLN A 129 -16.56 13.99 -13.73
CA GLN A 129 -16.30 13.95 -12.30
C GLN A 129 -16.76 15.23 -11.59
N SER A 130 -16.36 16.39 -12.10
CA SER A 130 -16.75 17.69 -11.56
C SER A 130 -18.26 17.89 -11.59
N GLN A 131 -18.94 17.46 -12.65
CA GLN A 131 -20.39 17.54 -12.79
C GLN A 131 -21.11 16.66 -11.76
N ALA A 132 -20.69 15.40 -11.64
CA ALA A 132 -21.27 14.47 -10.67
C ALA A 132 -21.07 14.97 -9.23
N GLN A 133 -19.91 15.54 -8.95
CA GLN A 133 -19.60 16.12 -7.66
C GLN A 133 -20.58 17.24 -7.28
N GLN A 134 -20.75 18.22 -8.17
CA GLN A 134 -21.65 19.34 -7.93
C GLN A 134 -23.10 18.87 -7.73
N LYS A 135 -23.56 17.91 -8.55
CA LYS A 135 -24.93 17.38 -8.46
C LYS A 135 -25.17 16.57 -7.19
N LEU A 136 -24.23 15.72 -6.80
CA LEU A 136 -24.36 14.95 -5.57
C LEU A 136 -24.30 15.87 -4.34
N GLN A 137 -23.43 16.88 -4.35
CA GLN A 137 -23.38 17.90 -3.31
C GLN A 137 -24.72 18.65 -3.17
N ALA A 138 -25.29 19.11 -4.29
CA ALA A 138 -26.60 19.77 -4.29
C ALA A 138 -27.72 18.82 -3.80
N TYR A 139 -27.69 17.55 -4.22
CA TYR A 139 -28.66 16.55 -3.78
C TYR A 139 -28.59 16.34 -2.26
N ILE A 140 -27.39 16.19 -1.70
CA ILE A 140 -27.19 16.00 -0.25
C ILE A 140 -27.73 17.21 0.52
N GLN A 141 -27.38 18.43 0.10
CA GLN A 141 -27.82 19.66 0.77
C GLN A 141 -29.35 19.86 0.70
N ALA A 142 -30.00 19.42 -0.38
CA ALA A 142 -31.43 19.60 -0.58
C ALA A 142 -32.28 18.47 0.04
N ASN A 143 -31.77 17.25 0.11
CA ASN A 143 -32.58 16.06 0.43
C ASN A 143 -32.22 15.38 1.75
N LEU A 144 -31.01 15.61 2.29
CA LEU A 144 -30.55 14.94 3.51
C LEU A 144 -30.40 15.94 4.66
N SER A 145 -30.92 15.58 5.81
CA SER A 145 -30.75 16.34 7.06
C SER A 145 -29.73 15.63 7.95
N ASN A 146 -28.56 16.24 8.17
CA ASN A 146 -27.45 15.67 8.96
C ASN A 146 -27.05 14.24 8.53
N PRO A 147 -26.73 14.01 7.24
CA PRO A 147 -26.37 12.67 6.77
C PRO A 147 -25.11 12.13 7.46
N THR A 148 -25.08 10.83 7.72
CA THR A 148 -23.85 10.13 8.12
C THR A 148 -23.06 9.74 6.87
N VAL A 149 -21.78 9.42 7.07
CA VAL A 149 -20.94 8.87 5.98
C VAL A 149 -21.56 7.61 5.38
N GLY A 150 -22.08 6.72 6.22
CA GLY A 150 -22.70 5.48 5.80
C GLY A 150 -23.99 5.68 4.99
N ASP A 151 -24.66 6.83 5.11
CA ASP A 151 -25.85 7.14 4.30
C ASP A 151 -25.48 7.62 2.90
N ILE A 152 -24.29 8.20 2.74
CA ILE A 152 -23.78 8.70 1.45
C ILE A 152 -23.09 7.57 0.69
N ILE A 153 -22.24 6.80 1.37
CA ILE A 153 -21.28 5.88 0.74
C ILE A 153 -21.70 4.43 0.87
N GLY A 154 -22.61 4.16 1.82
CA GLY A 154 -22.87 2.82 2.28
C GLY A 154 -21.83 2.37 3.29
N GLY A 155 -21.92 1.09 3.65
CA GLY A 155 -21.06 0.51 4.67
C GLY A 155 -21.81 -0.56 5.44
N ARG A 156 -21.39 -0.81 6.67
CA ARG A 156 -22.04 -1.80 7.53
C ARG A 156 -22.04 -1.36 8.98
N SER A 157 -23.08 -1.71 9.71
CA SER A 157 -23.15 -1.54 11.16
C SER A 157 -23.37 -2.89 11.81
N ILE A 158 -22.69 -3.13 12.93
CA ILE A 158 -22.89 -4.36 13.70
C ILE A 158 -24.33 -4.39 14.21
N ILE A 159 -24.99 -5.55 14.08
CA ILE A 159 -26.23 -5.85 14.80
C ILE A 159 -25.82 -6.11 16.26
N ALA A 160 -25.80 -5.05 17.05
CA ALA A 160 -25.29 -5.09 18.42
C ALA A 160 -26.27 -5.84 19.34
N GLU A 161 -25.78 -6.89 19.98
CA GLU A 161 -26.49 -7.62 21.03
C GLU A 161 -25.95 -7.17 22.39
N ASN A 162 -26.72 -6.34 23.10
CA ASN A 162 -26.34 -5.83 24.42
C ASN A 162 -27.03 -6.66 25.50
N TYR A 163 -26.24 -7.43 26.23
CA TYR A 163 -26.73 -8.22 27.37
C TYR A 163 -26.33 -7.55 28.69
N PRO A 164 -27.21 -7.55 29.71
CA PRO A 164 -26.87 -7.03 31.04
C PRO A 164 -25.91 -7.93 31.82
N ILE A 165 -25.61 -9.12 31.29
CA ILE A 165 -24.77 -10.17 31.89
C ILE A 165 -23.85 -10.75 30.80
N LEU A 166 -22.72 -11.32 31.21
CA LEU A 166 -21.89 -12.08 30.29
C LEU A 166 -22.55 -13.44 29.96
N MET A 167 -22.58 -13.78 28.68
CA MET A 167 -23.09 -15.07 28.22
C MET A 167 -22.05 -16.17 28.47
N GLY A 168 -22.48 -17.34 28.93
CA GLY A 168 -21.60 -18.43 29.37
C GLY A 168 -21.15 -19.38 28.24
N GLY A 169 -21.08 -18.89 27.00
CA GLY A 169 -20.72 -19.70 25.83
C GLY A 169 -20.88 -18.95 24.52
N LEU A 170 -20.37 -19.55 23.45
CA LEU A 170 -20.39 -18.96 22.11
C LEU A 170 -21.79 -18.90 21.50
N SER A 171 -22.05 -17.88 20.69
CA SER A 171 -23.31 -17.71 19.92
C SER A 171 -23.48 -18.71 18.77
N VAL A 172 -22.58 -19.68 18.67
CA VAL A 172 -22.37 -20.52 17.48
C VAL A 172 -22.14 -21.96 17.91
N PRO A 173 -22.79 -22.94 17.25
CA PRO A 173 -22.49 -24.34 17.53
C PRO A 173 -21.04 -24.70 17.15
N VAL A 174 -20.31 -25.20 18.14
CA VAL A 174 -19.00 -25.83 17.96
C VAL A 174 -19.23 -27.29 17.60
N VAL A 175 -18.66 -27.71 16.46
CA VAL A 175 -18.77 -29.10 15.98
C VAL A 175 -17.67 -29.98 16.59
N LEU A 176 -16.47 -29.41 16.70
CA LEU A 176 -15.29 -30.05 17.23
C LEU A 176 -14.39 -28.95 17.80
N THR A 177 -13.86 -29.17 19.01
CA THR A 177 -12.84 -28.33 19.63
C THR A 177 -11.49 -28.98 19.43
N GLY A 178 -10.51 -28.18 18.99
CA GLY A 178 -9.12 -28.61 18.89
C GLY A 178 -8.41 -28.61 20.24
N ALA A 179 -7.09 -28.47 20.23
CA ALA A 179 -6.32 -28.29 21.46
C ALA A 179 -6.49 -26.87 22.02
N HIS A 180 -6.44 -26.75 23.35
CA HIS A 180 -6.39 -25.47 24.04
C HIS A 180 -4.93 -25.03 24.21
N TYR A 181 -4.69 -23.74 24.05
CA TYR A 181 -3.36 -23.16 24.17
C TYR A 181 -3.43 -21.90 25.02
N ASP A 182 -2.46 -21.73 25.92
CA ASP A 182 -2.20 -20.45 26.60
C ASP A 182 -1.60 -19.41 25.63
N LYS A 183 -0.88 -19.90 24.61
CA LYS A 183 -0.35 -19.12 23.49
C LYS A 183 -0.47 -19.91 22.19
N LEU A 184 -0.97 -19.27 21.15
CA LEU A 184 -1.11 -19.88 19.83
C LEU A 184 0.24 -20.45 19.34
N PRO A 185 0.35 -21.73 18.94
CA PRO A 185 1.61 -22.29 18.45
C PRO A 185 2.01 -21.68 17.11
N ALA A 186 3.32 -21.70 16.82
CA ALA A 186 3.87 -21.06 15.62
C ALA A 186 3.25 -21.57 14.30
N SER A 187 2.86 -22.86 14.22
CA SER A 187 2.20 -23.44 13.05
C SER A 187 0.83 -22.84 12.72
N LEU A 188 0.16 -22.25 13.72
CA LEU A 188 -1.13 -21.59 13.60
C LEU A 188 -0.98 -20.06 13.51
N GLN A 189 0.25 -19.54 13.49
CA GLN A 189 0.52 -18.13 13.28
C GLN A 189 0.96 -17.90 11.84
N GLN A 190 0.49 -16.80 11.24
CA GLN A 190 1.17 -16.24 10.08
C GLN A 190 2.55 -15.74 10.52
N GLN A 191 3.57 -16.01 9.71
CA GLN A 191 4.96 -15.66 10.00
C GLN A 191 5.57 -14.88 8.84
N ILE A 192 6.51 -14.01 9.17
CA ILE A 192 7.35 -13.31 8.21
C ILE A 192 8.82 -13.57 8.54
N SER A 193 9.61 -13.88 7.52
CA SER A 193 11.03 -14.18 7.65
C SER A 193 11.85 -13.24 6.81
N TYR A 194 13.01 -12.84 7.33
CA TYR A 194 13.98 -11.98 6.66
C TYR A 194 15.36 -12.61 6.62
N SER A 195 16.06 -12.50 5.49
CA SER A 195 17.45 -12.94 5.32
C SER A 195 18.27 -11.91 4.55
N PHE A 196 19.57 -11.91 4.83
CA PHE A 196 20.60 -11.13 4.13
C PHE A 196 21.50 -11.99 3.24
N ALA A 197 21.15 -13.27 3.09
CA ALA A 197 21.90 -14.23 2.29
C ALA A 197 20.99 -15.35 1.78
N GLN A 198 21.38 -15.92 0.66
CA GLN A 198 20.69 -17.04 0.02
C GLN A 198 21.71 -18.09 -0.43
N ASP A 199 21.27 -19.34 -0.55
CA ASP A 199 22.06 -20.35 -1.25
C ASP A 199 21.91 -20.23 -2.78
N ILE A 200 22.59 -21.10 -3.51
CA ILE A 200 22.57 -21.09 -4.98
C ILE A 200 21.20 -21.47 -5.57
N GLN A 201 20.29 -22.02 -4.76
CA GLN A 201 18.91 -22.33 -5.12
C GLN A 201 17.94 -21.20 -4.71
N GLY A 202 18.42 -20.12 -4.10
CA GLY A 202 17.61 -18.99 -3.64
C GLY A 202 16.94 -19.24 -2.28
N ALA A 203 17.28 -20.30 -1.56
CA ALA A 203 16.75 -20.53 -0.22
C ALA A 203 17.44 -19.62 0.80
N MET A 204 16.67 -19.16 1.79
CA MET A 204 17.15 -18.21 2.80
C MET A 204 18.20 -18.84 3.72
N LEU A 205 19.35 -18.19 3.88
CA LEU A 205 20.39 -18.59 4.83
C LEU A 205 20.27 -17.83 6.16
N ASN A 206 20.21 -18.56 7.28
CA ASN A 206 20.07 -18.00 8.62
C ASN A 206 18.93 -16.96 8.75
N PRO A 207 17.68 -17.30 8.34
CA PRO A 207 16.57 -16.36 8.40
C PRO A 207 16.24 -15.97 9.85
N THR A 208 15.80 -14.73 10.05
CA THR A 208 15.15 -14.31 11.29
C THR A 208 13.65 -14.28 11.06
N THR A 209 12.90 -15.04 11.86
CA THR A 209 11.44 -15.22 11.69
C THR A 209 10.67 -14.61 12.86
N LEU A 210 9.63 -13.86 12.54
CA LEU A 210 8.71 -13.25 13.49
C LEU A 210 7.28 -13.76 13.25
N PRO A 211 6.46 -13.89 14.32
CA PRO A 211 5.02 -13.84 14.17
C PRO A 211 4.64 -12.57 13.41
N PHE A 212 3.84 -12.68 12.35
CA PHE A 212 3.49 -11.54 11.51
C PHE A 212 2.80 -10.45 12.35
N ALA A 213 1.99 -10.82 13.34
CA ALA A 213 1.34 -9.89 14.25
C ALA A 213 2.31 -9.01 15.07
N GLN A 214 3.56 -9.44 15.28
CA GLN A 214 4.59 -8.62 15.95
C GLN A 214 5.28 -7.64 15.00
N ALA A 215 5.27 -7.92 13.70
CA ALA A 215 5.81 -7.02 12.66
C ALA A 215 4.73 -6.11 12.06
N ASN A 216 3.47 -6.54 12.08
CA ASN A 216 2.36 -5.86 11.42
C ASN A 216 2.25 -4.42 11.91
N ASN A 217 2.23 -3.46 10.98
CA ASN A 217 2.18 -2.02 11.26
C ASN A 217 3.37 -1.47 12.08
N GLN A 218 4.40 -2.25 12.42
CA GLN A 218 5.51 -1.75 13.24
C GLN A 218 6.59 -1.08 12.39
N LYS A 219 7.41 -0.22 13.03
CA LYS A 219 8.57 0.39 12.38
C LYS A 219 9.67 -0.66 12.26
N LEU A 220 9.81 -1.25 11.08
CA LEU A 220 10.92 -2.12 10.74
C LEU A 220 11.82 -1.41 9.74
N THR A 221 13.12 -1.29 10.04
CA THR A 221 14.07 -0.52 9.22
C THR A 221 15.26 -1.38 8.82
N LEU A 222 15.70 -1.26 7.57
CA LEU A 222 17.00 -1.71 7.10
C LEU A 222 17.90 -0.48 6.95
N SER A 223 18.99 -0.47 7.71
CA SER A 223 19.98 0.60 7.68
C SER A 223 21.40 0.03 7.66
N PHE A 224 22.36 0.86 7.30
CA PHE A 224 23.77 0.50 7.25
C PHE A 224 24.56 1.42 8.16
N ARG A 225 25.27 0.85 9.14
CA ARG A 225 26.19 1.58 10.02
C ARG A 225 27.64 1.35 9.57
N PRO A 226 28.57 2.26 9.88
CA PRO A 226 30.00 1.99 9.67
C PRO A 226 30.42 0.67 10.34
N ALA A 227 31.25 -0.11 9.65
CA ALA A 227 31.72 -1.39 10.16
C ALA A 227 32.69 -1.21 11.33
N THR A 228 33.53 -0.17 11.28
CA THR A 228 34.55 0.16 12.28
C THR A 228 34.60 1.67 12.59
N ASP A 229 35.33 2.04 13.65
CA ASP A 229 35.59 3.45 13.99
C ASP A 229 36.39 4.17 12.90
N ALA A 230 37.26 3.44 12.16
CA ALA A 230 38.00 4.01 11.04
C ALA A 230 37.08 4.34 9.86
N ASP A 231 36.07 3.50 9.58
CA ASP A 231 35.04 3.78 8.57
C ASP A 231 34.20 5.01 8.97
N SER A 232 33.89 5.14 10.26
CA SER A 232 33.19 6.30 10.82
C SER A 232 33.99 7.59 10.63
N GLN A 233 35.27 7.57 11.00
CA GLN A 233 36.18 8.71 10.82
C GLN A 233 36.39 9.07 9.34
N ALA A 234 36.47 8.06 8.47
CA ALA A 234 36.60 8.27 7.03
C ALA A 234 35.35 8.98 6.47
N LEU A 235 34.14 8.60 6.85
CA LEU A 235 32.91 9.32 6.47
C LEU A 235 32.91 10.76 7.02
N GLN A 236 33.31 10.97 8.28
CA GLN A 236 33.38 12.30 8.87
C GLN A 236 34.38 13.21 8.15
N SER A 237 35.50 12.65 7.66
CA SER A 237 36.52 13.42 6.95
C SER A 237 36.07 13.99 5.59
N LEU A 238 34.97 13.47 5.03
CA LEU A 238 34.41 13.94 3.75
C LEU A 238 33.54 15.20 3.90
N LEU A 239 33.30 15.65 5.13
CA LEU A 239 32.42 16.77 5.42
C LEU A 239 33.17 18.10 5.50
N PRO A 240 32.49 19.20 5.15
CA PRO A 240 33.06 20.52 5.36
C PRO A 240 33.32 20.77 6.85
N GLN A 241 34.41 21.45 7.15
CA GLN A 241 34.68 21.94 8.49
C GLN A 241 33.80 23.17 8.78
N GLY A 242 33.00 23.12 9.85
CA GLY A 242 32.11 24.21 10.27
C GLY A 242 30.62 23.93 10.01
N ASP A 243 29.78 24.94 10.19
CA ASP A 243 28.33 24.83 9.96
C ASP A 243 28.01 24.76 8.47
N LEU A 244 27.11 23.84 8.10
CA LEU A 244 26.60 23.71 6.75
C LEU A 244 25.66 24.88 6.44
N THR A 245 26.04 25.79 5.54
CA THR A 245 25.20 26.93 5.12
C THR A 245 24.49 26.67 3.79
N SER A 246 24.97 25.70 3.03
CA SER A 246 24.36 25.26 1.78
C SER A 246 24.56 23.76 1.60
N LEU A 247 23.54 23.08 1.09
CA LEU A 247 23.61 21.67 0.77
C LEU A 247 24.70 21.39 -0.28
N SER A 248 25.00 22.33 -1.19
CA SER A 248 26.09 22.21 -2.18
C SER A 248 27.49 22.02 -1.59
N GLN A 249 27.68 22.25 -0.29
CA GLN A 249 28.94 21.99 0.42
C GLN A 249 29.14 20.50 0.74
N LEU A 250 28.10 19.67 0.63
CA LEU A 250 28.20 18.23 0.83
C LEU A 250 28.87 17.55 -0.39
N PRO A 251 29.61 16.45 -0.17
CA PRO A 251 30.33 15.79 -1.25
C PRO A 251 29.35 15.23 -2.29
N GLN A 252 29.67 15.43 -3.56
CA GLN A 252 28.83 14.95 -4.68
C GLN A 252 28.91 13.43 -4.88
N SER A 253 29.87 12.77 -4.23
CA SER A 253 29.99 11.31 -4.19
C SER A 253 30.84 10.87 -3.01
N ILE A 254 30.56 9.67 -2.50
CA ILE A 254 31.35 9.04 -1.43
C ILE A 254 32.11 7.84 -2.04
N PRO A 255 33.45 7.79 -1.94
CA PRO A 255 34.22 6.68 -2.46
C PRO A 255 33.90 5.36 -1.75
N SER A 256 33.39 4.38 -2.51
CA SER A 256 32.93 3.09 -1.99
C SER A 256 34.04 2.24 -1.38
N TYR A 257 35.25 2.33 -1.95
CA TYR A 257 36.39 1.52 -1.54
C TYR A 257 36.99 1.95 -0.18
N LEU A 258 36.63 3.13 0.33
CA LEU A 258 37.13 3.64 1.62
C LEU A 258 36.28 3.22 2.80
N ILE A 259 35.01 2.84 2.56
CA ILE A 259 34.01 2.69 3.61
C ILE A 259 33.41 1.29 3.57
N SER A 260 33.58 0.57 4.68
CA SER A 260 32.82 -0.65 4.96
C SER A 260 31.64 -0.36 5.88
N VAL A 261 30.50 -0.98 5.59
CA VAL A 261 29.28 -0.85 6.38
C VAL A 261 28.73 -2.20 6.78
N VAL A 262 27.92 -2.24 7.83
CA VAL A 262 27.24 -3.43 8.33
C VAL A 262 25.72 -3.20 8.25
N PRO A 263 24.95 -4.11 7.65
CA PRO A 263 23.51 -3.98 7.55
C PRO A 263 22.85 -4.40 8.85
N GLU A 264 21.86 -3.61 9.28
CA GLU A 264 21.07 -3.84 10.48
C GLU A 264 19.58 -3.78 10.13
N LEU A 265 18.87 -4.86 10.43
CA LEU A 265 17.41 -4.88 10.47
C LEU A 265 16.97 -4.56 11.90
N LYS A 266 16.18 -3.50 12.11
CA LYS A 266 15.71 -3.07 13.43
C LYS A 266 14.19 -3.06 13.48
N LEU A 267 13.62 -3.55 14.58
CA LEU A 267 12.20 -3.46 14.90
C LEU A 267 12.03 -2.47 16.04
N ASN A 268 11.32 -1.36 15.78
CA ASN A 268 11.12 -0.25 16.72
C ASN A 268 12.45 0.23 17.34
N GLY A 269 13.48 0.37 16.50
CA GLY A 269 14.83 0.78 16.91
C GLY A 269 15.70 -0.31 17.54
N GLN A 270 15.14 -1.49 17.88
CA GLN A 270 15.90 -2.60 18.43
C GLN A 270 16.47 -3.50 17.32
N THR A 271 17.77 -3.77 17.34
CA THR A 271 18.42 -4.63 16.34
C THR A 271 17.90 -6.06 16.42
N LEU A 272 17.25 -6.49 15.32
CA LEU A 272 16.71 -7.83 15.11
C LEU A 272 17.70 -8.73 14.39
N LYS A 273 18.45 -8.18 13.42
CA LYS A 273 19.44 -8.92 12.63
C LYS A 273 20.59 -8.01 12.23
N THR A 274 21.80 -8.54 12.29
CA THR A 274 23.01 -7.92 11.76
C THR A 274 23.60 -8.83 10.68
N GLY A 275 24.02 -8.27 9.56
CA GLY A 275 24.72 -9.01 8.51
C GLY A 275 26.24 -8.90 8.59
N SER A 276 26.90 -9.50 7.61
CA SER A 276 28.35 -9.36 7.43
C SER A 276 28.69 -7.96 6.90
N PRO A 277 29.90 -7.44 7.19
CA PRO A 277 30.38 -6.22 6.57
C PRO A 277 30.41 -6.33 5.03
N LEU A 278 30.04 -5.24 4.37
CA LEU A 278 30.07 -5.06 2.92
C LEU A 278 30.63 -3.68 2.59
N ARG A 279 31.17 -3.50 1.38
CA ARG A 279 31.61 -2.18 0.92
C ARG A 279 30.40 -1.32 0.62
N LEU A 280 30.53 -0.02 0.85
CA LEU A 280 29.49 0.94 0.49
C LEU A 280 29.16 0.86 -1.01
N GLY A 281 27.88 0.81 -1.37
CA GLY A 281 27.42 0.62 -2.75
C GLY A 281 27.37 -0.83 -3.24
N GLU A 282 27.81 -1.84 -2.48
CA GLU A 282 27.55 -3.25 -2.82
C GLU A 282 26.07 -3.62 -2.63
N GLU A 283 25.59 -4.65 -3.30
CA GLU A 283 24.21 -5.11 -3.17
C GLU A 283 24.05 -6.11 -2.01
N LEU A 284 23.09 -5.85 -1.14
CA LEU A 284 22.65 -6.74 -0.07
C LEU A 284 21.39 -7.49 -0.53
N PRO A 285 21.41 -8.83 -0.65
CA PRO A 285 20.19 -9.58 -0.94
C PRO A 285 19.27 -9.61 0.29
N LEU A 286 18.30 -8.72 0.34
CA LEU A 286 17.20 -8.73 1.32
C LEU A 286 16.13 -9.69 0.84
N THR A 287 16.10 -10.91 1.40
CA THR A 287 15.05 -11.89 1.11
C THR A 287 13.93 -11.81 2.12
N THR A 288 12.70 -11.74 1.66
CA THR A 288 11.49 -11.81 2.50
C THR A 288 10.64 -13.01 2.11
N ALA A 289 10.13 -13.73 3.11
CA ALA A 289 9.20 -14.83 2.92
C ALA A 289 8.03 -14.72 3.91
N VAL A 290 6.82 -15.01 3.43
CA VAL A 290 5.60 -15.08 4.25
C VAL A 290 5.10 -16.52 4.28
N SER A 291 4.81 -17.00 5.48
CA SER A 291 4.17 -18.29 5.71
C SER A 291 2.80 -18.04 6.35
N PHE A 292 1.74 -18.57 5.75
CA PHE A 292 0.38 -18.43 6.24
C PHE A 292 0.04 -19.54 7.24
N ALA A 293 -0.72 -19.20 8.28
CA ALA A 293 -1.22 -20.15 9.27
C ALA A 293 -1.91 -21.33 8.58
N GLY A 294 -1.55 -22.56 8.96
CA GLY A 294 -2.15 -23.79 8.42
C GLY A 294 -1.86 -24.12 6.95
N ARG A 295 -1.30 -23.19 6.16
CA ARG A 295 -0.96 -23.39 4.74
C ARG A 295 0.55 -23.42 4.47
N GLY A 296 1.34 -22.90 5.41
CA GLY A 296 2.79 -22.75 5.22
C GLY A 296 3.11 -21.66 4.21
N GLN A 297 4.27 -21.79 3.57
CA GLN A 297 4.72 -20.87 2.54
C GLN A 297 4.04 -21.19 1.20
N THR A 298 3.14 -20.32 0.76
CA THR A 298 2.40 -20.48 -0.52
C THR A 298 3.01 -19.68 -1.66
N LEU A 299 3.98 -18.81 -1.38
CA LEU A 299 4.65 -17.96 -2.35
C LEU A 299 6.16 -18.11 -2.19
N ALA A 300 6.88 -18.10 -3.31
CA ALA A 300 8.33 -18.11 -3.29
C ALA A 300 8.88 -16.92 -2.49
N PRO A 301 9.99 -17.09 -1.75
CA PRO A 301 10.69 -15.95 -1.15
C PRO A 301 11.04 -14.93 -2.23
N ARG A 302 10.92 -13.64 -1.90
CA ARG A 302 11.30 -12.56 -2.80
C ARG A 302 12.61 -11.94 -2.34
N THR A 303 13.55 -11.80 -3.26
CA THR A 303 14.81 -11.10 -3.04
C THR A 303 14.75 -9.70 -3.62
N TYR A 304 15.09 -8.73 -2.79
CA TYR A 304 15.36 -7.36 -3.19
C TYR A 304 16.84 -7.05 -2.94
N TYR A 305 17.55 -6.55 -3.94
CA TYR A 305 18.99 -6.23 -3.82
C TYR A 305 19.14 -4.78 -3.35
N ALA A 306 19.15 -4.58 -2.04
CA ALA A 306 19.27 -3.25 -1.45
C ALA A 306 20.72 -2.76 -1.55
N VAL A 307 20.92 -1.54 -2.02
CA VAL A 307 22.26 -0.96 -2.11
C VAL A 307 22.80 -0.64 -0.70
N ALA A 308 24.05 -1.01 -0.43
CA ALA A 308 24.73 -0.69 0.81
C ALA A 308 24.88 0.82 0.96
N GLY A 309 24.26 1.38 1.99
CA GLY A 309 24.13 2.83 2.18
C GLY A 309 22.69 3.34 2.08
N SER A 310 21.75 2.51 1.62
CA SER A 310 20.32 2.81 1.66
C SER A 310 19.80 2.98 3.09
N TYR A 311 18.65 3.63 3.23
CA TYR A 311 17.89 3.63 4.47
C TYR A 311 16.43 3.35 4.13
N LEU A 312 15.95 2.17 4.49
CA LEU A 312 14.67 1.64 4.02
C LEU A 312 13.77 1.29 5.21
N ALA A 313 12.52 1.73 5.18
CA ALA A 313 11.46 1.05 5.92
C ALA A 313 11.17 -0.29 5.23
N VAL A 314 11.24 -1.39 5.98
CA VAL A 314 10.92 -2.73 5.51
C VAL A 314 9.49 -3.04 5.93
N ASN A 315 8.58 -2.92 4.99
CA ASN A 315 7.15 -2.96 5.24
C ASN A 315 6.66 -4.38 5.57
N ALA A 316 5.82 -4.50 6.60
CA ALA A 316 5.07 -5.70 6.96
C ALA A 316 3.65 -5.31 7.34
N TYR A 317 2.70 -5.54 6.43
CA TYR A 317 1.31 -5.12 6.60
C TYR A 317 0.33 -6.23 6.23
N ALA A 318 -0.65 -6.47 7.08
CA ALA A 318 -1.76 -7.38 6.80
C ALA A 318 -3.05 -6.82 7.42
N GLY A 319 -4.16 -6.98 6.71
CA GLY A 319 -5.45 -6.41 7.07
C GLY A 319 -5.48 -4.90 6.85
N SER A 320 -5.54 -4.15 7.95
CA SER A 320 -5.70 -2.69 7.93
C SER A 320 -4.53 -2.00 8.63
N VAL A 321 -4.36 -0.71 8.33
CA VAL A 321 -3.47 0.14 9.10
C VAL A 321 -4.11 0.49 10.44
N SER A 322 -3.36 0.41 11.54
CA SER A 322 -3.83 0.85 12.85
C SER A 322 -3.81 2.38 12.91
N PRO A 323 -4.96 3.05 13.17
CA PRO A 323 -4.97 4.49 13.38
C PRO A 323 -4.16 4.92 14.60
N GLN A 324 -4.06 4.06 15.62
CA GLN A 324 -3.24 4.32 16.81
C GLN A 324 -1.75 4.35 16.44
N THR A 325 -1.27 3.37 15.66
CA THR A 325 0.11 3.38 15.14
C THR A 325 0.36 4.63 14.31
N LEU A 326 -0.51 4.95 13.35
CA LEU A 326 -0.33 6.12 12.50
C LEU A 326 -0.29 7.44 13.30
N LYS A 327 -1.17 7.59 14.30
CA LYS A 327 -1.15 8.74 15.24
C LYS A 327 0.12 8.76 16.09
N ALA A 328 0.60 7.61 16.54
CA ALA A 328 1.84 7.52 17.32
C ALA A 328 3.06 7.93 16.47
N THR A 329 3.16 7.45 15.22
CA THR A 329 4.22 7.86 14.29
C THR A 329 4.15 9.36 14.00
N GLN A 330 2.94 9.90 13.79
CA GLN A 330 2.75 11.34 13.63
C GLN A 330 3.23 12.13 14.86
N ALA A 331 2.89 11.69 16.07
CA ALA A 331 3.33 12.33 17.30
C ALA A 331 4.86 12.31 17.44
N GLN A 332 5.52 11.21 17.04
CA GLN A 332 6.98 11.13 17.01
C GLN A 332 7.58 12.12 15.99
N LEU A 333 7.04 12.20 14.78
CA LEU A 333 7.49 13.20 13.80
C LEU A 333 7.32 14.64 14.29
N GLN A 334 6.21 14.95 14.95
CA GLN A 334 5.96 16.26 15.58
C GLN A 334 6.94 16.53 16.73
N HIS A 335 7.26 15.51 17.53
CA HIS A 335 8.26 15.62 18.58
C HIS A 335 9.65 15.91 17.98
N THR A 336 10.11 15.13 17.00
CA THR A 336 11.37 15.36 16.27
C THR A 336 11.42 16.76 15.69
N GLN A 337 10.34 17.21 15.05
CA GLN A 337 10.24 18.58 14.53
C GLN A 337 10.41 19.62 15.64
N SER A 338 9.73 19.46 16.77
CA SER A 338 9.81 20.41 17.89
C SER A 338 11.23 20.49 18.48
N VAL A 339 11.94 19.35 18.57
CA VAL A 339 13.34 19.31 19.01
C VAL A 339 14.23 20.07 18.03
N LEU A 340 14.07 19.85 16.72
CA LEU A 340 14.83 20.57 15.70
C LEU A 340 14.54 22.08 15.70
N GLN A 341 13.30 22.49 15.96
CA GLN A 341 12.91 23.89 16.04
C GLN A 341 13.37 24.59 17.33
N SER A 342 13.60 23.83 18.41
CA SER A 342 14.06 24.38 19.69
C SER A 342 15.46 25.01 19.60
N ALA A 343 16.26 24.58 18.62
CA ALA A 343 17.69 24.89 18.49
C ALA A 343 18.52 24.52 19.74
N ASP A 344 18.00 23.68 20.64
CA ASP A 344 18.75 23.13 21.78
C ASP A 344 19.72 22.05 21.29
N THR A 345 21.02 22.37 21.31
CA THR A 345 22.08 21.50 20.80
C THR A 345 22.17 20.17 21.55
N SER A 346 21.77 20.12 22.83
CA SER A 346 21.79 18.88 23.62
C SER A 346 20.66 17.93 23.20
N GLN A 347 19.46 18.48 22.97
CA GLN A 347 18.31 17.68 22.52
C GLN A 347 18.49 17.24 21.07
N ILE A 348 19.01 18.13 20.21
CA ILE A 348 19.31 17.81 18.82
C ILE A 348 20.37 16.72 18.72
N ALA A 349 21.41 16.74 19.56
CA ALA A 349 22.43 15.70 19.60
C ALA A 349 21.92 14.33 20.07
N ALA A 350 20.76 14.28 20.75
CA ALA A 350 20.14 13.04 21.19
C ALA A 350 19.30 12.36 20.09
N LEU A 351 18.91 13.10 19.05
CA LEU A 351 18.20 12.53 17.91
C LEU A 351 19.11 11.59 17.11
N ASN A 352 18.54 10.49 16.64
CA ASN A 352 19.23 9.52 15.80
C ASN A 352 18.48 9.31 14.46
N ARG A 353 19.04 8.45 13.60
CA ARG A 353 18.46 8.16 12.27
C ARG A 353 17.05 7.59 12.32
N GLU A 354 16.69 6.84 13.36
CA GLU A 354 15.35 6.27 13.53
C GLU A 354 14.29 7.35 13.76
N ASP A 355 14.66 8.44 14.45
CA ASP A 355 13.75 9.55 14.77
C ASP A 355 13.54 10.46 13.54
N LEU A 356 14.54 10.55 12.65
CA LEU A 356 14.51 11.38 11.46
C LEU A 356 14.00 10.64 10.21
N LEU A 357 14.65 9.53 9.85
CA LEU A 357 14.39 8.79 8.62
C LEU A 357 13.50 7.59 8.87
N GLY A 358 13.68 6.91 10.01
CA GLY A 358 12.87 5.76 10.41
C GLY A 358 11.40 6.11 10.45
N ASP A 359 11.02 7.09 11.28
CA ASP A 359 9.62 7.52 11.40
C ASP A 359 9.06 8.12 10.11
N LEU A 360 9.90 8.80 9.32
CA LEU A 360 9.50 9.43 8.08
C LEU A 360 9.13 8.39 7.01
N PHE A 361 10.00 7.42 6.75
CA PHE A 361 9.69 6.35 5.80
C PHE A 361 8.64 5.39 6.35
N HIS A 362 8.61 5.16 7.67
CA HIS A 362 7.53 4.38 8.27
C HIS A 362 6.16 5.04 8.06
N ALA A 363 6.06 6.36 8.23
CA ALA A 363 4.84 7.12 7.96
C ALA A 363 4.39 7.01 6.50
N GLY A 364 5.31 7.02 5.54
CA GLY A 364 4.94 6.83 4.14
C GLY A 364 4.55 5.39 3.78
N GLY A 365 5.17 4.38 4.41
CA GLY A 365 4.70 3.00 4.32
C GLY A 365 3.28 2.85 4.86
N LEU A 366 3.01 3.35 6.07
CA LEU A 366 1.67 3.40 6.64
C LEU A 366 0.70 4.15 5.72
N GLY A 367 1.12 5.28 5.16
CA GLY A 367 0.37 6.10 4.21
C GLY A 367 -0.09 5.34 2.97
N TYR A 368 0.83 4.60 2.36
CA TYR A 368 0.55 3.77 1.20
C TYR A 368 -0.50 2.69 1.50
N TYR A 369 -0.29 1.89 2.55
CA TYR A 369 -1.22 0.80 2.87
C TYR A 369 -2.57 1.30 3.38
N ALA A 370 -2.58 2.42 4.10
CA ALA A 370 -3.81 3.09 4.52
C ALA A 370 -4.60 3.50 3.28
N GLN A 371 -4.01 4.24 2.34
CA GLN A 371 -4.68 4.67 1.10
C GLN A 371 -5.11 3.49 0.23
N LEU A 372 -4.28 2.45 0.09
CA LEU A 372 -4.61 1.27 -0.70
C LEU A 372 -5.83 0.54 -0.14
N THR A 373 -5.81 0.18 1.14
CA THR A 373 -6.90 -0.56 1.78
C THR A 373 -8.17 0.27 1.85
N ALA A 374 -8.03 1.58 2.09
CA ALA A 374 -9.07 2.58 2.07
C ALA A 374 -9.82 2.66 0.74
N LEU A 375 -9.09 3.01 -0.31
CA LEU A 375 -9.65 3.26 -1.63
C LEU A 375 -10.18 1.95 -2.23
N SER A 376 -9.49 0.82 -2.00
CA SER A 376 -9.99 -0.50 -2.41
C SER A 376 -11.33 -0.83 -1.75
N ARG A 377 -11.48 -0.61 -0.43
CA ARG A 377 -12.75 -0.83 0.28
C ARG A 377 -13.88 0.02 -0.30
N LEU A 378 -13.61 1.31 -0.53
CA LEU A 378 -14.59 2.23 -1.11
C LEU A 378 -15.03 1.81 -2.52
N MET A 379 -14.08 1.41 -3.37
CA MET A 379 -14.38 0.84 -4.69
C MET A 379 -15.18 -0.45 -4.58
N GLY A 380 -14.89 -1.29 -3.60
CA GLY A 380 -15.59 -2.55 -3.37
C GLY A 380 -17.06 -2.33 -2.99
N LEU A 381 -17.35 -1.36 -2.11
CA LEU A 381 -18.72 -1.02 -1.73
C LEU A 381 -19.61 -0.61 -2.92
N GLN A 382 -19.03 0.00 -3.94
CA GLN A 382 -19.75 0.46 -5.13
C GLN A 382 -19.92 -0.64 -6.17
N ASN A 383 -18.89 -1.48 -6.33
CA ASN A 383 -18.92 -2.57 -7.29
C ASN A 383 -19.69 -3.80 -6.78
N GLY A 384 -19.89 -3.94 -5.46
CA GLY A 384 -20.33 -5.22 -4.89
C GLY A 384 -19.17 -6.21 -4.93
N ALA A 385 -18.03 -5.78 -4.39
CA ALA A 385 -16.79 -6.53 -4.37
C ALA A 385 -16.02 -6.31 -3.05
N HIS A 386 -15.07 -7.21 -2.79
CA HIS A 386 -14.33 -7.28 -1.55
C HIS A 386 -12.83 -7.33 -1.79
N TYR A 387 -12.08 -6.60 -0.98
CA TYR A 387 -10.62 -6.59 -0.94
C TYR A 387 -10.13 -6.88 0.47
N THR A 388 -9.09 -7.70 0.59
CA THR A 388 -8.34 -7.91 1.83
C THR A 388 -6.86 -8.03 1.52
N LEU A 389 -6.03 -7.32 2.28
CA LEU A 389 -4.59 -7.46 2.21
C LEU A 389 -4.14 -8.62 3.12
N ALA A 390 -3.75 -9.76 2.53
CA ALA A 390 -3.25 -10.90 3.30
C ALA A 390 -1.81 -10.69 3.76
N ALA A 391 -0.97 -10.08 2.92
CA ALA A 391 0.37 -9.62 3.27
C ALA A 391 0.85 -8.57 2.27
N GLY A 392 1.45 -7.49 2.76
CA GLY A 392 2.24 -6.54 2.00
C GLY A 392 3.66 -6.56 2.54
N THR A 393 4.63 -6.86 1.69
CA THR A 393 6.03 -7.05 2.06
C THR A 393 6.91 -6.36 1.06
N GLY A 394 7.54 -5.25 1.44
CA GLY A 394 8.26 -4.41 0.50
C GLY A 394 9.17 -3.41 1.20
N THR A 395 9.76 -2.50 0.44
CA THR A 395 10.61 -1.45 0.98
C THR A 395 10.10 -0.07 0.58
N PHE A 396 10.33 0.90 1.46
CA PHE A 396 10.18 2.31 1.14
C PHE A 396 11.32 3.09 1.75
N GLY A 397 12.08 3.83 0.95
CA GLY A 397 13.10 4.69 1.52
C GLY A 397 14.12 5.21 0.52
N TYR A 398 15.20 5.75 1.07
CA TYR A 398 16.28 6.32 0.29
C TYR A 398 17.22 5.23 -0.25
N GLU A 399 17.57 5.37 -1.51
CA GLU A 399 18.59 4.56 -2.17
C GLU A 399 19.60 5.42 -2.93
N PRO A 400 20.91 5.19 -2.75
CA PRO A 400 21.93 5.91 -3.48
C PRO A 400 22.14 5.34 -4.89
N ASN A 401 22.59 6.19 -5.81
CA ASN A 401 23.07 5.75 -7.11
C ASN A 401 24.50 5.20 -6.98
N VAL A 402 24.81 4.09 -7.64
CA VAL A 402 26.15 3.48 -7.61
C VAL A 402 26.87 3.69 -8.93
N SER A 403 28.10 4.17 -8.87
CA SER A 403 29.00 4.15 -10.02
C SER A 403 29.88 2.91 -9.97
N TYR A 404 29.95 2.19 -11.08
CA TYR A 404 30.70 0.94 -11.20
C TYR A 404 31.97 1.11 -12.05
N PHE A 405 32.99 0.32 -11.72
CA PHE A 405 34.19 0.15 -12.55
C PHE A 405 34.56 -1.33 -12.57
N PHE A 406 34.52 -1.96 -13.76
CA PHE A 406 34.66 -3.41 -13.93
C PHE A 406 33.74 -4.24 -13.01
N GLY A 407 32.50 -3.79 -12.80
CA GLY A 407 31.52 -4.48 -11.95
C GLY A 407 31.69 -4.25 -10.45
N PHE A 408 32.71 -3.50 -10.01
CA PHE A 408 32.90 -3.16 -8.61
C PHE A 408 32.37 -1.75 -8.30
N PRO A 409 31.67 -1.53 -7.17
CA PRO A 409 31.28 -0.21 -6.72
C PRO A 409 32.51 0.69 -6.51
N ARG A 410 32.55 1.82 -7.23
CA ARG A 410 33.62 2.82 -7.14
C ARG A 410 33.25 3.95 -6.19
N SER A 411 32.03 4.45 -6.30
CA SER A 411 31.46 5.45 -5.40
C SER A 411 29.95 5.41 -5.42
N ILE A 412 29.34 5.83 -4.31
CA ILE A 412 27.92 6.18 -4.28
C ILE A 412 27.72 7.67 -4.53
N LYS A 413 26.60 8.02 -5.15
CA LYS A 413 26.16 9.38 -5.47
C LYS A 413 24.77 9.61 -4.86
N PRO A 414 24.32 10.88 -4.74
CA PRO A 414 22.91 11.17 -4.49
C PRO A 414 22.00 10.31 -5.37
N GLY A 415 20.98 9.75 -4.75
CA GLY A 415 19.99 8.91 -5.41
C GLY A 415 18.59 9.41 -5.13
N GLY A 416 17.62 8.50 -5.12
CA GLY A 416 16.21 8.84 -5.01
C GLY A 416 15.53 8.15 -3.84
N ILE A 417 14.22 8.35 -3.76
CA ILE A 417 13.36 7.60 -2.86
C ILE A 417 12.67 6.54 -3.70
N ALA A 418 12.91 5.28 -3.34
CA ALA A 418 12.36 4.12 -3.99
C ALA A 418 11.28 3.49 -3.10
N LEU A 419 10.24 2.98 -3.75
CA LEU A 419 9.16 2.22 -3.15
C LEU A 419 8.99 0.95 -3.97
N ASP A 420 9.09 -0.22 -3.36
CA ASP A 420 8.86 -1.51 -4.03
C ASP A 420 7.97 -2.36 -3.13
N ILE A 421 6.69 -2.51 -3.51
CA ILE A 421 5.67 -3.12 -2.64
C ILE A 421 5.01 -4.33 -3.30
N PRO A 422 5.57 -5.52 -3.05
CA PRO A 422 4.87 -6.78 -3.24
C PRO A 422 3.63 -6.90 -2.37
N LEU A 423 2.51 -7.25 -3.01
CA LEU A 423 1.22 -7.45 -2.36
C LEU A 423 0.71 -8.87 -2.56
N VAL A 424 0.13 -9.41 -1.50
CA VAL A 424 -0.73 -10.59 -1.51
C VAL A 424 -2.12 -10.10 -1.13
N SER A 425 -2.92 -9.79 -2.14
CA SER A 425 -4.31 -9.38 -1.99
C SER A 425 -5.26 -10.55 -2.24
N VAL A 426 -6.39 -10.53 -1.55
CA VAL A 426 -7.51 -11.43 -1.77
C VAL A 426 -8.70 -10.57 -2.21
N THR A 427 -9.24 -10.90 -3.37
CA THR A 427 -10.38 -10.20 -3.97
C THR A 427 -11.54 -11.16 -4.22
N ALA A 428 -12.76 -10.65 -4.18
CA ALA A 428 -13.96 -11.36 -4.61
C ALA A 428 -15.04 -10.40 -5.09
N SER A 429 -16.00 -10.89 -5.87
CA SER A 429 -17.26 -10.21 -6.14
C SER A 429 -18.39 -10.84 -5.33
N ASP A 430 -19.42 -10.06 -5.01
CA ASP A 430 -20.55 -10.50 -4.18
C ASP A 430 -21.39 -11.60 -4.86
N ASP A 431 -21.40 -11.59 -6.20
CA ASP A 431 -22.17 -12.48 -7.08
C ASP A 431 -21.40 -13.73 -7.51
N GLY A 432 -20.08 -13.77 -7.27
CA GLY A 432 -19.20 -14.85 -7.73
C GLY A 432 -18.87 -14.81 -9.23
N ASP A 433 -19.25 -13.76 -9.95
CA ASP A 433 -18.91 -13.61 -11.36
C ASP A 433 -17.40 -13.41 -11.57
N ALA A 434 -16.82 -14.25 -12.43
CA ALA A 434 -15.37 -14.26 -12.64
C ALA A 434 -14.87 -13.00 -13.37
N ALA A 435 -15.66 -12.45 -14.30
CA ALA A 435 -15.28 -11.25 -15.04
C ALA A 435 -15.32 -10.01 -14.13
N HIS A 436 -16.35 -9.92 -13.28
CA HIS A 436 -16.48 -8.89 -12.26
C HIS A 436 -15.31 -8.95 -11.25
N LYS A 437 -15.00 -10.15 -10.72
CA LYS A 437 -13.81 -10.33 -9.86
C LYS A 437 -12.51 -9.93 -10.56
N LYS A 438 -12.31 -10.33 -11.83
CA LYS A 438 -11.12 -9.98 -12.63
C LYS A 438 -11.00 -8.46 -12.77
N GLN A 439 -12.10 -7.78 -13.11
CA GLN A 439 -12.16 -6.33 -13.24
C GLN A 439 -11.77 -5.63 -11.92
N TYR A 440 -12.39 -6.02 -10.81
CA TYR A 440 -12.11 -5.41 -9.51
C TYR A 440 -10.66 -5.66 -9.05
N THR A 441 -10.09 -6.82 -9.36
CA THR A 441 -8.69 -7.10 -9.03
C THR A 441 -7.74 -6.22 -9.82
N LEU A 442 -7.95 -6.08 -11.13
CA LEU A 442 -7.17 -5.20 -11.98
C LEU A 442 -7.26 -3.74 -11.51
N GLN A 443 -8.45 -3.30 -11.10
CA GLN A 443 -8.67 -1.99 -10.51
C GLN A 443 -7.79 -1.78 -9.27
N THR A 444 -7.84 -2.70 -8.30
CA THR A 444 -7.02 -2.57 -7.09
C THR A 444 -5.51 -2.63 -7.38
N GLY A 445 -5.08 -3.36 -8.42
CA GLY A 445 -3.68 -3.41 -8.86
C GLY A 445 -3.19 -2.11 -9.50
N ILE A 446 -3.99 -1.50 -10.38
CA ILE A 446 -3.65 -0.20 -10.97
C ILE A 446 -3.68 0.90 -9.89
N LEU A 447 -4.64 0.86 -8.95
CA LEU A 447 -4.65 1.74 -7.77
C LEU A 447 -3.35 1.60 -6.97
N SER A 448 -2.96 0.36 -6.67
CA SER A 448 -1.71 0.03 -5.99
C SER A 448 -0.52 0.68 -6.68
N SER A 449 -0.34 0.47 -7.99
CA SER A 449 0.79 1.03 -8.73
C SER A 449 0.73 2.56 -8.86
N ALA A 450 -0.46 3.14 -8.98
CA ALA A 450 -0.59 4.59 -9.04
C ALA A 450 -0.23 5.25 -7.70
N LEU A 451 -0.56 4.61 -6.57
CA LEU A 451 -0.12 5.03 -5.24
C LEU A 451 1.41 4.95 -5.09
N GLU A 452 2.09 4.09 -5.85
CA GLU A 452 3.55 3.98 -5.76
C GLU A 452 4.28 5.24 -6.21
N SER A 453 3.70 6.01 -7.11
CA SER A 453 4.18 7.36 -7.45
C SER A 453 3.53 8.45 -6.60
N ALA A 454 2.22 8.32 -6.30
CA ALA A 454 1.48 9.39 -5.65
C ALA A 454 1.89 9.60 -4.18
N VAL A 455 2.17 8.53 -3.43
CA VAL A 455 2.55 8.63 -2.01
C VAL A 455 3.91 9.32 -1.84
N PRO A 456 4.98 8.94 -2.57
CA PRO A 456 6.22 9.72 -2.54
C PRO A 456 6.01 11.18 -2.92
N GLU A 457 5.18 11.49 -3.93
CA GLU A 457 4.89 12.89 -4.28
C GLU A 457 4.17 13.64 -3.17
N GLN A 458 3.17 13.03 -2.53
CA GLN A 458 2.48 13.60 -1.37
C GLN A 458 3.43 13.87 -0.20
N LEU A 459 4.50 13.10 -0.03
CA LEU A 459 5.43 13.19 1.09
C LEU A 459 6.67 14.03 0.82
N PHE A 460 7.04 14.21 -0.46
CA PHE A 460 8.29 14.85 -0.83
C PHE A 460 8.16 16.00 -1.82
N THR A 461 7.00 16.23 -2.47
CA THR A 461 6.86 17.29 -3.49
C THR A 461 5.85 18.38 -3.15
N ASN A 462 6.25 19.64 -3.37
CA ASN A 462 5.40 20.82 -3.26
C ASN A 462 5.89 21.95 -4.18
N ALA A 463 5.26 23.13 -4.11
CA ALA A 463 5.61 24.27 -4.96
C ALA A 463 7.05 24.79 -4.72
N GLN A 464 7.60 24.59 -3.53
CA GLN A 464 8.95 24.98 -3.14
C GLN A 464 9.99 23.88 -3.42
N ASN A 465 9.57 22.61 -3.42
CA ASN A 465 10.38 21.43 -3.71
C ASN A 465 9.70 20.62 -4.81
N PRO A 466 9.81 21.03 -6.08
CA PRO A 466 9.17 20.31 -7.17
C PRO A 466 9.91 18.99 -7.42
N GLY A 467 9.15 17.95 -7.76
CA GLY A 467 9.67 16.63 -8.06
C GLY A 467 8.59 15.80 -8.74
N GLU A 468 9.01 14.75 -9.43
CA GLU A 468 8.09 13.84 -10.10
C GLU A 468 8.52 12.40 -9.84
N ALA A 469 7.63 11.63 -9.22
CA ALA A 469 7.74 10.20 -9.08
C ALA A 469 7.29 9.50 -10.36
N ILE A 470 7.72 8.26 -10.54
CA ILE A 470 7.27 7.36 -11.59
C ILE A 470 6.78 6.05 -10.98
N SER A 471 5.84 5.40 -11.65
CA SER A 471 5.34 4.04 -11.42
C SER A 471 4.94 3.46 -12.78
N ALA A 472 4.59 2.17 -12.86
CA ALA A 472 4.16 1.58 -14.13
C ALA A 472 2.95 2.33 -14.73
N VAL A 473 1.97 2.62 -13.88
CA VAL A 473 0.74 3.33 -14.25
C VAL A 473 1.01 4.78 -14.63
N LYS A 474 1.90 5.47 -13.91
CA LYS A 474 2.30 6.84 -14.25
C LYS A 474 3.14 6.91 -15.53
N ALA A 475 3.97 5.91 -15.82
CA ALA A 475 4.72 5.86 -17.06
C ALA A 475 3.79 5.71 -18.28
N LEU A 476 2.78 4.85 -18.19
CA LEU A 476 1.73 4.74 -19.21
C LEU A 476 0.98 6.06 -19.41
N GLN A 477 0.65 6.77 -18.31
CA GLN A 477 0.05 8.11 -18.38
C GLN A 477 0.96 9.09 -19.13
N LYS A 478 2.24 9.19 -18.76
CA LYS A 478 3.19 10.08 -19.43
C LYS A 478 3.36 9.74 -20.91
N ALA A 479 3.40 8.46 -21.24
CA ALA A 479 3.50 8.00 -22.62
C ALA A 479 2.28 8.41 -23.43
N SER A 480 1.08 8.22 -22.88
CA SER A 480 -0.17 8.66 -23.52
C SER A 480 -0.22 10.18 -23.69
N ALA A 481 0.21 10.95 -22.68
CA ALA A 481 0.27 12.41 -22.76
C ALA A 481 1.30 12.90 -23.81
N ALA A 482 2.35 12.12 -24.07
CA ALA A 482 3.32 12.34 -25.13
C ALA A 482 2.82 11.87 -26.52
N GLY A 483 1.59 11.37 -26.63
CA GLY A 483 1.02 10.86 -27.89
C GLY A 483 1.60 9.51 -28.33
N GLN A 484 2.28 8.78 -27.44
CA GLN A 484 2.73 7.42 -27.74
C GLN A 484 1.54 6.47 -27.81
N ARG A 485 1.74 5.35 -28.50
CA ARG A 485 0.78 4.25 -28.51
C ARG A 485 0.98 3.39 -27.27
N ILE A 486 -0.14 3.08 -26.61
CA ILE A 486 -0.21 2.09 -25.55
C ILE A 486 -0.64 0.77 -26.18
N TYR A 487 0.22 -0.24 -26.09
CA TYR A 487 0.03 -1.55 -26.69
C TYR A 487 -0.43 -2.55 -25.64
N HIS A 488 -1.40 -3.39 -26.01
CA HIS A 488 -1.49 -4.75 -25.52
C HIS A 488 -0.59 -5.62 -26.39
N ILE A 489 0.54 -6.04 -25.84
CA ILE A 489 1.61 -6.68 -26.59
C ILE A 489 1.21 -8.12 -26.96
N THR A 490 1.47 -8.42 -28.22
CA THR A 490 1.46 -9.78 -28.78
C THR A 490 2.84 -10.06 -29.37
N PRO A 491 3.19 -11.31 -29.68
CA PRO A 491 4.44 -11.61 -30.39
C PRO A 491 4.61 -10.81 -31.70
N ALA A 492 3.51 -10.46 -32.38
CA ALA A 492 3.53 -9.69 -33.62
C ALA A 492 3.80 -8.20 -33.42
N THR A 493 3.44 -7.64 -32.26
CA THR A 493 3.56 -6.19 -31.97
C THR A 493 4.80 -5.87 -31.13
N LEU A 494 5.55 -6.88 -30.69
CA LEU A 494 6.77 -6.72 -29.89
C LEU A 494 7.86 -5.89 -30.61
N ALA A 495 7.91 -5.93 -31.95
CA ALA A 495 8.86 -5.13 -32.72
C ALA A 495 8.53 -3.62 -32.74
N ASN A 496 7.35 -3.22 -32.26
CA ASN A 496 6.88 -1.84 -32.26
C ASN A 496 7.18 -1.09 -30.95
N ILE A 497 7.86 -1.74 -29.99
CA ILE A 497 8.26 -1.13 -28.73
C ILE A 497 9.79 -1.10 -28.61
N HIS A 498 10.32 -0.04 -28.00
CA HIS A 498 11.75 0.23 -27.92
C HIS A 498 12.15 0.52 -26.47
N HIS A 499 12.35 -0.54 -25.70
CA HIS A 499 12.82 -0.47 -24.31
C HIS A 499 14.21 -1.10 -24.17
N ASP A 500 14.82 -0.97 -23.00
CA ASP A 500 16.11 -1.59 -22.71
C ASP A 500 16.07 -3.13 -22.80
N ALA A 501 17.24 -3.75 -22.94
CA ALA A 501 17.36 -5.18 -23.21
C ALA A 501 16.73 -6.05 -22.12
N ASP A 502 16.86 -5.66 -20.86
CA ASP A 502 16.35 -6.43 -19.72
C ASP A 502 14.82 -6.34 -19.65
N THR A 503 14.27 -5.13 -19.82
CA THR A 503 12.82 -4.93 -19.95
C THR A 503 12.25 -5.73 -21.11
N MET A 504 12.89 -5.69 -22.29
CA MET A 504 12.45 -6.46 -23.46
C MET A 504 12.58 -7.98 -23.25
N ALA A 505 13.56 -8.44 -22.47
CA ALA A 505 13.68 -9.84 -22.10
C ALA A 505 12.57 -10.29 -21.15
N ASP A 506 12.24 -9.48 -20.15
CA ASP A 506 11.15 -9.77 -19.21
C ASP A 506 9.78 -9.83 -19.91
N ILE A 507 9.50 -8.87 -20.80
CA ILE A 507 8.28 -8.87 -21.63
C ILE A 507 8.20 -10.15 -22.47
N ARG A 508 9.30 -10.56 -23.13
CA ARG A 508 9.33 -11.83 -23.90
C ARG A 508 9.08 -13.04 -23.02
N ASN A 509 9.68 -13.10 -21.84
CA ASN A 509 9.49 -14.20 -20.91
C ASN A 509 8.05 -14.29 -20.42
N ALA A 510 7.42 -13.16 -20.12
CA ALA A 510 6.02 -13.09 -19.75
C ALA A 510 5.10 -13.60 -20.88
N LEU A 511 5.31 -13.14 -22.12
CA LEU A 511 4.54 -13.60 -23.29
C LEU A 511 4.74 -15.10 -23.55
N ASN A 512 5.97 -15.61 -23.45
CA ASN A 512 6.27 -17.03 -23.60
C ASN A 512 5.62 -17.89 -22.50
N ALA A 513 5.38 -17.31 -21.31
CA ALA A 513 4.65 -17.93 -20.21
C ALA A 513 3.12 -17.78 -20.31
N GLY A 514 2.60 -17.30 -21.45
CA GLY A 514 1.17 -17.12 -21.70
C GLY A 514 0.55 -15.92 -20.97
N LYS A 515 1.36 -14.97 -20.49
CA LYS A 515 0.88 -13.76 -19.82
C LYS A 515 0.57 -12.66 -20.83
N GLU A 516 -0.32 -11.76 -20.44
CA GLU A 516 -0.65 -10.54 -21.17
C GLU A 516 0.28 -9.41 -20.71
N VAL A 517 0.70 -8.55 -21.63
CA VAL A 517 1.58 -7.41 -21.31
C VAL A 517 1.00 -6.13 -21.89
N ILE A 518 0.92 -5.07 -21.08
CA ILE A 518 0.57 -3.72 -21.52
C ILE A 518 1.76 -2.80 -21.31
N THR A 519 2.19 -2.09 -22.35
CA THR A 519 3.30 -1.12 -22.31
C THR A 519 3.12 -0.03 -23.35
N HIS A 520 4.07 0.90 -23.45
CA HIS A 520 4.07 2.00 -24.42
C HIS A 520 5.20 1.87 -25.45
N THR A 521 5.22 2.76 -26.46
CA THR A 521 6.12 2.64 -27.62
C THR A 521 7.60 2.87 -27.25
N ASP A 522 7.90 3.97 -26.57
CA ASP A 522 9.27 4.44 -26.32
C ASP A 522 9.44 4.89 -24.87
N ASN A 523 10.66 4.90 -24.36
CA ASN A 523 10.92 5.31 -22.98
C ASN A 523 10.33 6.69 -22.63
N VAL A 524 9.81 6.80 -21.41
CA VAL A 524 9.41 8.07 -20.79
C VAL A 524 10.41 8.46 -19.72
N SER A 525 10.44 9.74 -19.37
CA SER A 525 11.41 10.28 -18.41
C SER A 525 10.75 11.08 -17.32
N VAL A 526 11.25 10.91 -16.11
CA VAL A 526 11.10 11.83 -14.97
C VAL A 526 12.52 12.22 -14.50
N PRO A 527 12.69 13.24 -13.64
CA PRO A 527 14.00 13.54 -13.08
C PRO A 527 14.65 12.30 -12.47
N GLY A 528 15.89 12.00 -12.85
CA GLY A 528 16.65 10.86 -12.33
C GLY A 528 16.27 9.48 -12.86
N TRP A 529 15.23 9.35 -13.71
CA TRP A 529 14.83 8.04 -14.26
C TRP A 529 14.32 8.15 -15.70
N THR A 530 14.75 7.21 -16.54
CA THR A 530 14.27 7.05 -17.91
C THR A 530 14.06 5.57 -18.19
N GLY A 531 12.90 5.22 -18.73
CA GLY A 531 12.60 3.82 -19.02
C GLY A 531 11.15 3.60 -19.41
N ALA A 532 10.71 2.34 -19.27
CA ALA A 532 9.36 1.92 -19.57
C ALA A 532 8.57 1.59 -18.30
N GLY A 533 7.26 1.79 -18.32
CA GLY A 533 6.34 1.16 -17.39
C GLY A 533 5.47 0.14 -18.10
N TYR A 534 5.34 -1.04 -17.50
CA TYR A 534 4.60 -2.15 -18.10
C TYR A 534 3.84 -2.95 -17.05
N ILE A 535 2.73 -3.53 -17.47
CA ILE A 535 1.84 -4.33 -16.64
C ILE A 535 1.81 -5.73 -17.22
N ILE A 536 2.11 -6.74 -16.40
CA ILE A 536 2.02 -8.15 -16.77
C ILE A 536 0.82 -8.75 -16.04
N THR A 537 -0.18 -9.24 -16.75
CA THR A 537 -1.36 -9.90 -16.16
C THR A 537 -1.45 -11.35 -16.56
N ASP A 538 -2.00 -12.17 -15.66
CA ASP A 538 -2.27 -13.57 -15.94
C ASP A 538 -3.65 -13.72 -16.61
N ALA A 539 -3.66 -14.16 -17.88
CA ALA A 539 -4.89 -14.42 -18.63
C ALA A 539 -5.69 -15.60 -18.06
N ASP A 540 -5.01 -16.60 -17.50
CA ASP A 540 -5.57 -17.93 -17.23
C ASP A 540 -6.14 -18.09 -15.81
N THR A 541 -5.67 -17.30 -14.83
CA THR A 541 -6.11 -17.48 -13.43
C THR A 541 -7.51 -16.95 -13.13
N GLY A 542 -8.14 -16.25 -14.08
CA GLY A 542 -9.43 -15.58 -13.88
C GLY A 542 -9.44 -14.53 -12.76
N ALA A 543 -8.28 -14.29 -12.12
CA ALA A 543 -8.16 -13.43 -10.95
C ALA A 543 -7.78 -12.00 -11.34
N GLY A 544 -7.16 -11.74 -12.50
CA GLY A 544 -6.74 -10.39 -12.90
C GLY A 544 -5.60 -9.82 -12.06
N ALA A 545 -4.88 -10.66 -11.32
CA ALA A 545 -3.66 -10.27 -10.62
C ALA A 545 -2.57 -9.95 -11.64
N GLY A 546 -1.84 -8.85 -11.41
CA GLY A 546 -0.79 -8.41 -12.30
C GLY A 546 0.44 -7.90 -11.57
N ALA A 547 1.59 -7.98 -12.24
CA ALA A 547 2.82 -7.31 -11.84
C ALA A 547 2.90 -5.96 -12.55
N TYR A 548 3.06 -4.90 -11.78
CA TYR A 548 3.17 -3.52 -12.25
C TYR A 548 4.62 -3.10 -12.11
N LYS A 549 5.30 -2.91 -13.23
CA LYS A 549 6.76 -2.84 -13.26
C LYS A 549 7.26 -1.57 -13.95
N ILE A 550 8.42 -1.10 -13.51
CA ILE A 550 9.20 -0.08 -14.20
C ILE A 550 10.56 -0.66 -14.63
N ALA A 551 11.11 -0.15 -15.72
CA ALA A 551 12.47 -0.48 -16.16
C ALA A 551 13.50 -0.23 -15.03
N GLY A 552 14.50 -1.10 -14.96
CA GLY A 552 15.43 -1.19 -13.82
C GLY A 552 15.05 -2.26 -12.79
N GLY A 553 13.99 -3.05 -13.04
CA GLY A 553 13.66 -4.24 -12.25
C GLY A 553 12.74 -4.00 -11.05
N GLY A 554 12.31 -2.75 -10.81
CA GLY A 554 11.39 -2.42 -9.72
C GLY A 554 9.93 -2.79 -10.03
N ASN A 555 9.24 -3.37 -9.04
CA ASN A 555 7.77 -3.46 -9.01
C ASN A 555 7.24 -2.33 -8.12
N GLY A 556 7.40 -1.09 -8.58
CA GLY A 556 7.46 0.00 -7.65
C GLY A 556 7.50 1.40 -8.23
N GLY A 557 7.64 2.36 -7.33
CA GLY A 557 7.78 3.76 -7.63
C GLY A 557 9.17 4.31 -7.32
N PHE A 558 9.54 5.36 -8.03
CA PHE A 558 10.82 6.06 -7.83
C PHE A 558 10.62 7.56 -7.97
N ILE A 559 11.19 8.35 -7.07
CA ILE A 559 11.23 9.81 -7.19
C ILE A 559 12.64 10.34 -6.98
N THR A 560 13.03 11.28 -7.85
CA THR A 560 14.14 12.19 -7.62
C THR A 560 13.63 13.63 -7.70
N PHE A 561 14.35 14.54 -7.05
CA PHE A 561 13.99 15.94 -6.99
C PHE A 561 14.58 16.73 -8.17
N LEU A 562 13.93 17.83 -8.56
CA LEU A 562 14.31 18.62 -9.73
C LEU A 562 15.51 19.55 -9.50
N ASP A 563 15.79 19.93 -8.25
CA ASP A 563 16.91 20.82 -7.89
C ASP A 563 18.07 20.04 -7.28
N ASP A 564 19.32 20.42 -7.63
CA ASP A 564 20.56 19.87 -7.07
C ASP A 564 20.56 19.93 -5.53
N ASN A 565 19.86 20.90 -4.93
CA ASN A 565 19.72 21.04 -3.48
C ASN A 565 18.86 19.93 -2.83
N ALA A 566 17.92 19.33 -3.54
CA ALA A 566 16.99 18.35 -2.97
C ALA A 566 17.49 16.89 -3.10
N GLY A 567 18.35 16.58 -4.07
CA GLY A 567 19.12 15.32 -4.12
C GLY A 567 20.08 15.14 -2.93
N ILE A 568 20.45 16.24 -2.27
CA ILE A 568 21.37 16.26 -1.14
C ILE A 568 20.71 15.80 0.17
N ILE A 569 19.37 15.76 0.25
CA ILE A 569 18.64 15.07 1.34
C ILE A 569 19.00 13.58 1.37
N GLY A 570 19.22 12.96 0.21
CA GLY A 570 19.69 11.58 0.11
C GLY A 570 21.12 11.40 0.63
N LEU A 571 21.99 12.36 0.37
CA LEU A 571 23.37 12.32 0.87
C LEU A 571 23.42 12.60 2.38
N LEU A 572 22.53 13.44 2.89
CA LEU A 572 22.26 13.57 4.32
C LEU A 572 21.76 12.24 4.90
N ALA A 573 20.82 11.56 4.24
CA ALA A 573 20.31 10.26 4.70
C ALA A 573 21.40 9.18 4.77
N ALA A 574 22.35 9.17 3.83
CA ALA A 574 23.53 8.31 3.86
C ALA A 574 24.48 8.62 5.04
N MET A 575 24.51 9.88 5.50
CA MET A 575 25.50 10.38 6.45
C MET A 575 24.99 10.61 7.89
N ILE A 576 23.68 10.74 8.13
CA ILE A 576 23.08 11.04 9.46
C ILE A 576 23.40 9.97 10.54
N GLY A 577 23.99 8.83 10.18
CA GLY A 577 24.51 7.86 11.15
C GLY A 577 25.87 8.19 11.78
N VAL A 578 26.55 9.22 11.27
CA VAL A 578 27.96 9.50 11.60
C VAL A 578 28.22 11.00 11.83
N ILE A 579 27.24 11.86 11.53
CA ILE A 579 27.34 13.33 11.62
C ILE A 579 26.43 13.86 12.73
N PRO A 580 26.93 14.73 13.63
CA PRO A 580 26.07 15.48 14.54
C PRO A 580 25.14 16.41 13.77
N ILE A 581 23.85 16.42 14.11
CA ILE A 581 22.90 17.38 13.51
C ILE A 581 23.28 18.78 14.00
N THR A 582 23.81 19.63 13.12
CA THR A 582 24.20 21.00 13.45
C THR A 582 23.12 22.00 13.09
N ALA A 583 23.24 23.24 13.59
CA ALA A 583 22.31 24.32 13.29
C ALA A 583 22.15 24.58 11.78
N GLY A 584 23.20 24.28 10.99
CA GLY A 584 23.19 24.40 9.53
C GLY A 584 22.22 23.46 8.80
N LEU A 585 21.83 22.32 9.40
CA LEU A 585 20.90 21.36 8.79
C LEU A 585 19.44 21.67 9.06
N LEU A 586 19.14 22.45 10.09
CA LEU A 586 17.78 22.76 10.54
C LEU A 586 16.90 23.40 9.44
N PRO A 587 17.41 24.34 8.61
CA PRO A 587 16.62 24.93 7.53
C PRO A 587 16.12 23.92 6.48
N PHE A 588 16.74 22.74 6.39
CA PHE A 588 16.36 21.70 5.42
C PHE A 588 15.49 20.61 6.05
N LEU A 589 15.81 20.18 7.28
CA LEU A 589 15.08 19.11 7.98
C LEU A 589 13.70 19.55 8.47
N VAL A 590 13.58 20.77 9.00
CA VAL A 590 12.31 21.26 9.58
C VAL A 590 11.20 21.37 8.52
N PRO A 591 11.42 21.98 7.34
CA PRO A 591 10.38 22.04 6.30
C PRO A 591 9.99 20.67 5.75
N LEU A 592 10.95 19.75 5.61
CA LEU A 592 10.69 18.38 5.17
C LEU A 592 9.75 17.66 6.15
N LEU A 593 10.06 17.71 7.45
CA LEU A 593 9.21 17.13 8.49
C LEU A 593 7.83 17.78 8.53
N SER A 594 7.74 19.12 8.39
CA SER A 594 6.43 19.81 8.31
C SER A 594 5.56 19.22 7.21
N PHE A 595 6.15 18.95 6.04
CA PHE A 595 5.42 18.45 4.89
C PHE A 595 4.96 17.00 5.08
N VAL A 596 5.83 16.13 5.60
CA VAL A 596 5.48 14.75 5.94
C VAL A 596 4.41 14.69 7.02
N ILE A 597 4.49 15.55 8.05
CA ILE A 597 3.46 15.66 9.09
C ILE A 597 2.12 16.05 8.46
N ALA A 598 2.09 17.03 7.54
CA ALA A 598 0.87 17.41 6.83
C ALA A 598 0.27 16.26 6.00
N ALA A 599 1.10 15.51 5.27
CA ALA A 599 0.66 14.33 4.52
C ALA A 599 0.18 13.18 5.43
N SER A 600 0.80 13.02 6.61
CA SER A 600 0.34 12.04 7.61
C SER A 600 -1.03 12.44 8.20
N LEU A 601 -1.29 13.74 8.43
CA LEU A 601 -2.59 14.25 8.88
C LEU A 601 -3.69 13.92 7.86
N PHE A 602 -3.39 14.10 6.58
CA PHE A 602 -4.28 13.69 5.50
C PHE A 602 -4.62 12.18 5.61
N THR A 603 -3.60 11.33 5.77
CA THR A 603 -3.79 9.87 5.89
C THR A 603 -4.61 9.50 7.13
N VAL A 604 -4.33 10.13 8.28
CA VAL A 604 -5.12 9.93 9.51
C VAL A 604 -6.57 10.33 9.28
N GLY A 605 -6.81 11.46 8.61
CA GLY A 605 -8.15 11.90 8.22
C GLY A 605 -8.89 10.87 7.39
N LEU A 606 -8.23 10.34 6.35
CA LEU A 606 -8.78 9.28 5.49
C LEU A 606 -9.11 7.99 6.28
N MET A 607 -8.24 7.58 7.19
CA MET A 607 -8.45 6.38 8.02
C MET A 607 -9.61 6.54 8.99
N LEU A 608 -9.66 7.66 9.73
CA LEU A 608 -10.77 7.98 10.63
C LEU A 608 -12.10 8.07 9.87
N PHE A 609 -12.05 8.59 8.64
CA PHE A 609 -13.18 8.62 7.75
C PHE A 609 -13.68 7.20 7.36
N ILE A 610 -12.78 6.25 7.12
CA ILE A 610 -13.18 4.87 6.83
C ILE A 610 -13.71 4.14 8.05
N GLU A 611 -13.17 4.44 9.23
CA GLU A 611 -13.77 3.96 10.48
C GLU A 611 -15.17 4.54 10.67
N SER A 612 -15.41 5.79 10.24
CA SER A 612 -16.72 6.43 10.35
C SER A 612 -17.75 5.93 9.34
N LEU A 613 -17.36 5.17 8.30
CA LEU A 613 -18.32 4.43 7.44
C LEU A 613 -19.25 3.53 8.26
N ASP A 614 -18.78 3.06 9.43
CA ASP A 614 -19.55 2.18 10.32
C ASP A 614 -20.45 2.97 11.30
N GLY A 615 -20.71 4.28 11.05
CA GLY A 615 -21.77 5.06 11.72
C GLY A 615 -21.39 6.44 12.26
N GLY A 616 -20.27 7.04 11.86
CA GLY A 616 -19.82 8.35 12.32
C GLY A 616 -20.31 9.54 11.46
N SER A 617 -20.03 10.75 11.95
CA SER A 617 -20.45 12.02 11.31
C SER A 617 -19.75 12.28 9.97
N CYS A 618 -20.47 12.80 8.98
CA CYS A 618 -19.94 13.17 7.66
C CYS A 618 -18.94 14.34 7.71
N ASP A 619 -17.84 14.23 6.97
CA ASP A 619 -16.86 15.29 6.66
C ASP A 619 -16.78 15.51 5.12
N GLN A 620 -16.39 16.69 4.64
CA GLN A 620 -16.37 17.04 3.22
C GLN A 620 -15.52 16.09 2.36
N GLY A 621 -14.33 15.72 2.86
CA GLY A 621 -13.36 14.99 2.06
C GLY A 621 -13.83 13.59 1.66
N ALA A 622 -14.69 13.01 2.51
CA ALA A 622 -15.39 11.76 2.30
C ALA A 622 -16.12 11.67 0.96
N LEU A 623 -16.91 12.72 0.68
CA LEU A 623 -17.87 12.76 -0.40
C LEU A 623 -17.15 12.81 -1.74
N LEU A 624 -16.08 13.60 -1.81
CA LEU A 624 -15.27 13.80 -3.01
C LEU A 624 -14.49 12.55 -3.41
N THR A 625 -13.83 11.89 -2.44
CA THR A 625 -13.18 10.61 -2.70
C THR A 625 -14.21 9.57 -3.14
N TYR A 626 -15.40 9.54 -2.53
CA TYR A 626 -16.48 8.64 -2.92
C TYR A 626 -16.93 8.84 -4.37
N ILE A 627 -17.34 10.05 -4.76
CA ILE A 627 -17.84 10.37 -6.11
C ILE A 627 -16.84 9.94 -7.16
N SER A 628 -15.58 10.25 -6.91
CA SER A 628 -14.51 9.95 -7.86
C SER A 628 -14.37 8.45 -8.05
N LEU A 629 -14.32 7.68 -6.96
CA LEU A 629 -14.26 6.22 -7.05
C LEU A 629 -15.50 5.60 -7.72
N VAL A 630 -16.71 6.17 -7.55
CA VAL A 630 -17.92 5.69 -8.26
C VAL A 630 -17.75 5.84 -9.76
N LEU A 631 -17.26 6.98 -10.22
CA LEU A 631 -17.13 7.23 -11.65
C LEU A 631 -16.00 6.41 -12.26
N ALA A 632 -14.97 6.09 -11.47
CA ALA A 632 -13.89 5.17 -11.83
C ALA A 632 -14.41 3.81 -12.26
N SER A 633 -15.26 3.25 -11.42
CA SER A 633 -15.71 1.87 -11.50
C SER A 633 -16.72 1.72 -12.64
N VAL A 634 -17.56 2.74 -12.82
CA VAL A 634 -18.59 2.83 -13.85
C VAL A 634 -17.99 2.91 -15.25
N VAL A 635 -16.94 3.72 -15.47
CA VAL A 635 -16.27 3.80 -16.78
C VAL A 635 -15.64 2.45 -17.15
N LEU A 636 -15.02 1.76 -16.20
CA LEU A 636 -14.43 0.43 -16.43
C LEU A 636 -15.45 -0.67 -16.71
N GLY A 637 -16.61 -0.64 -16.05
CA GLY A 637 -17.65 -1.66 -16.25
C GLY A 637 -18.20 -1.68 -17.67
N VAL A 638 -18.06 -0.57 -18.40
CA VAL A 638 -18.43 -0.46 -19.82
C VAL A 638 -17.30 -0.95 -20.75
N PHE A 639 -16.05 -0.92 -20.30
CA PHE A 639 -14.87 -1.32 -21.08
C PHE A 639 -14.34 -2.69 -20.68
N PHE A 640 -15.02 -3.77 -21.06
CA PHE A 640 -14.43 -5.10 -20.98
C PHE A 640 -13.54 -5.39 -22.20
N GLY A 641 -12.22 -5.51 -21.98
CA GLY A 641 -11.20 -5.82 -22.98
C GLY A 641 -9.84 -5.23 -22.64
N SER A 642 -8.80 -5.52 -23.44
CA SER A 642 -7.43 -5.01 -23.24
C SER A 642 -7.32 -3.49 -23.26
N LEU A 643 -8.29 -2.81 -23.88
CA LEU A 643 -8.37 -1.35 -24.00
C LEU A 643 -9.03 -0.66 -22.79
N GLY A 644 -9.86 -1.38 -22.02
CA GLY A 644 -10.43 -0.86 -20.77
C GLY A 644 -9.38 -0.60 -19.70
N VAL A 645 -8.28 -1.36 -19.75
CA VAL A 645 -7.11 -1.15 -18.89
C VAL A 645 -6.45 0.19 -19.20
N VAL A 646 -6.29 0.53 -20.49
CA VAL A 646 -5.70 1.81 -20.93
C VAL A 646 -6.59 2.97 -20.51
N ALA A 647 -7.90 2.87 -20.76
CA ALA A 647 -8.86 3.89 -20.34
C ALA A 647 -8.84 4.11 -18.81
N TRP A 648 -8.73 3.04 -18.02
CA TRP A 648 -8.68 3.16 -16.57
C TRP A 648 -7.37 3.71 -16.03
N VAL A 649 -6.23 3.31 -16.61
CA VAL A 649 -4.93 3.89 -16.27
C VAL A 649 -4.96 5.40 -16.47
N LEU A 650 -5.50 5.89 -17.59
CA LEU A 650 -5.60 7.32 -17.89
C LEU A 650 -6.62 8.04 -16.98
N TRP A 651 -7.75 7.41 -16.70
CA TRP A 651 -8.77 7.92 -15.79
C TRP A 651 -8.28 8.04 -14.34
N PHE A 652 -7.68 6.96 -13.82
CA PHE A 652 -7.27 6.83 -12.42
C PHE A 652 -6.07 7.72 -12.10
N THR A 653 -5.15 7.87 -13.05
CA THR A 653 -4.01 8.79 -12.89
C THR A 653 -4.42 10.25 -12.93
N GLY A 654 -5.38 10.64 -13.79
CA GLY A 654 -6.00 11.97 -13.74
C GLY A 654 -6.63 12.24 -12.37
N PHE A 655 -7.37 11.28 -11.81
CA PHE A 655 -7.96 11.39 -10.47
C PHE A 655 -6.93 11.62 -9.34
N LEU A 656 -5.79 10.91 -9.38
CA LEU A 656 -4.71 11.10 -8.40
C LEU A 656 -3.91 12.39 -8.64
N ALA A 657 -3.68 12.76 -9.90
CA ALA A 657 -2.80 13.85 -10.31
C ALA A 657 -3.44 15.25 -10.23
N ASP A 658 -4.76 15.37 -10.42
CA ASP A 658 -5.46 16.67 -10.47
C ASP A 658 -5.60 17.35 -9.10
N GLY A 659 -4.83 16.89 -8.10
CA GLY A 659 -4.89 17.42 -6.76
C GLY A 659 -6.27 17.28 -6.13
N ALA A 660 -7.19 16.48 -6.68
CA ALA A 660 -8.48 16.17 -6.06
C ALA A 660 -8.22 15.68 -4.64
N ILE A 661 -7.34 14.69 -4.48
CA ILE A 661 -6.90 14.20 -3.16
C ILE A 661 -6.27 15.30 -2.28
N ARG A 662 -5.51 16.25 -2.83
CA ARG A 662 -4.91 17.36 -2.05
C ARG A 662 -5.93 18.48 -1.71
N SER A 663 -6.93 18.73 -2.54
CA SER A 663 -7.95 19.78 -2.39
C SER A 663 -9.16 19.34 -1.55
N VAL A 664 -9.32 18.03 -1.36
CA VAL A 664 -10.39 17.35 -0.60
C VAL A 664 -10.52 17.79 0.87
N PHE A 665 -9.49 18.41 1.47
CA PHE A 665 -9.49 18.83 2.89
C PHE A 665 -9.24 20.32 3.14
N SER A 666 -9.21 21.16 2.10
CA SER A 666 -8.98 22.61 2.27
C SER A 666 -10.24 23.41 2.63
N ASN A 667 -11.41 22.78 2.72
CA ASN A 667 -12.67 23.45 3.05
C ASN A 667 -13.55 22.56 3.97
N PRO A 668 -14.02 23.02 5.15
CA PRO A 668 -14.75 22.17 6.11
C PRO A 668 -16.30 22.25 6.07
N ALA A 669 -16.91 23.12 5.27
CA ALA A 669 -18.35 23.45 5.30
C ALA A 669 -19.33 22.75 4.28
N ILE A 670 -19.30 21.42 4.06
CA ILE A 670 -20.30 20.73 3.17
C ILE A 670 -21.26 19.84 4.00
N CYS A 671 -20.78 19.20 5.07
CA CYS A 671 -21.60 18.34 5.93
C CYS A 671 -21.97 18.95 7.30
N ARG A 672 -21.62 20.22 7.57
CA ARG A 672 -22.16 20.98 8.71
C ARG A 672 -22.94 22.19 8.20
N ARG A 673 -24.14 22.40 8.75
CA ARG A 673 -24.76 23.72 8.76
C ARG A 673 -23.89 24.70 9.53
#